data_AF-A0A2J6Q4M2-F1
#
_entry.id   AF-A0A2J6Q4M2-F1
#
_cell.length_a   1.000
_cell.length_b   1.000
_cell.length_c   1.000
_cell.angle_alpha   90.00
_cell.angle_beta   90.00
_cell.angle_gamma   90.00
#
_symmetry.space_group_name_H-M   'P 1'
#
loop_
_entity.id
_entity.type
_entity.pdbx_description
1 polymer ?
#
loop_
_entity_poly.entity_id
_entity_poly.type
_entity_poly.pdbx_seq_one_letter_code
_entity_poly.pdbx_strand_id
1 'polypeptide(L)'
;MRPFILPVRGSSARETPPSWPITVPLLPQHRLKALIYYHKMSSMVSGEMYCWTYISQGLSQLGQKEVVFTVRRRIATEREQDYHLEPLKWFKFLYSLSQEGRIVDNFQSTTFQAPLFLDRSDFTMIIYCPATIINNVPLSYLPRERLHAIPFTESEGEVAQFYGAMRALSHLGFSERWFPFQPWIDRDRTPCIAMADMEGTLRDEISFNRVLEVSVFKRDSDIVVYVPQRAEEFMKDALELLDPSHVFPLESFMYKHADSGMMWKNGYREPRAYAIGTNNSCMNLGFIVFCPEQNEDRLQQAEDGYTFFLTDPTWMKIRRAIEEAKPITVPAENGLRFCLEYASRHKQTRASKTFGTRAPVTCKTCTLTRKFEPQSTLLTMEEGLQSAQSSLVLDISTTATVRTLEALQQDAENGCDKCTLLWKGINAHLSYCDGQETGLVYFSGNETRFYCTVGLRLGRSPVLEFFSCELEPCPWLTPQKSSKAPWVTASDENVKIAREWLRACEESHNNCAVGQATSLPTRVLDLGTYGDCTEDMHLYESHGETGSFGTLSHCWGSIQPPKTTNATIGARKAGIQFTELPKTFQDAVVFCRKLKLRYLWIDSLCIIQDDDMDWQKEAASMAEIYGNSRLTIAVPGAGDCSEGCFMGGPPRQHAQKVHWPGVNGEGSYPVYIRHSLEHTPFYDADQTRVNSTLLNRAWVHQERLLSRRILYFGKTELIWKCRETCGCQCGYGFPVPRKNNTPTLSLKK
;
A
#
# COMPACT_ATOMS: atom_id res chain seq x y z
N MET A 1 -28.08 16.90 9.42
CA MET A 1 -29.06 15.90 9.90
C MET A 1 -28.58 15.35 11.22
N ARG A 2 -29.42 15.33 12.26
CA ARG A 2 -29.09 14.74 13.56
C ARG A 2 -28.87 13.23 13.39
N PRO A 3 -27.88 12.61 14.05
CA PRO A 3 -27.73 11.16 13.99
C PRO A 3 -28.94 10.53 14.66
N PHE A 4 -29.49 9.50 14.02
CA PHE A 4 -30.58 8.68 14.55
C PHE A 4 -30.11 7.99 15.84
N ILE A 5 -30.48 8.56 16.98
CA ILE A 5 -30.43 7.88 18.27
C ILE A 5 -31.75 7.11 18.39
N LEU A 6 -31.67 5.77 18.42
CA LEU A 6 -32.82 4.92 18.76
C LEU A 6 -33.33 5.30 20.16
N PRO A 7 -34.66 5.42 20.38
CA PRO A 7 -35.19 5.79 21.68
C PRO A 7 -35.03 4.63 22.65
N VAL A 8 -34.16 4.80 23.65
CA VAL A 8 -34.09 3.92 24.83
C VAL A 8 -35.36 4.17 25.65
N ARG A 9 -36.34 3.27 25.55
CA ARG A 9 -37.43 3.18 26.54
C ARG A 9 -36.81 2.71 27.86
N GLY A 10 -37.10 3.47 28.93
CA GLY A 10 -36.42 3.35 30.21
C GLY A 10 -36.62 2.02 30.94
N SER A 11 -35.57 1.62 31.64
CA SER A 11 -35.64 1.29 33.06
C SER A 11 -34.24 1.43 33.64
N SER A 12 -34.12 2.14 34.76
CA SER A 12 -32.89 2.34 35.52
C SER A 12 -32.54 1.08 36.30
N ALA A 13 -32.12 0.02 35.60
CA ALA A 13 -31.40 -1.08 36.23
C ALA A 13 -29.90 -0.79 36.07
N ARG A 14 -29.19 -0.60 37.19
CA ARG A 14 -27.73 -0.68 37.22
C ARG A 14 -27.37 -2.12 36.82
N GLU A 15 -27.14 -2.37 35.54
CA GLU A 15 -26.55 -3.61 35.07
C GLU A 15 -25.23 -3.81 35.81
N THR A 16 -25.13 -4.91 36.58
CA THR A 16 -23.87 -5.32 37.18
C THR A 16 -22.83 -5.50 36.08
N PRO A 17 -21.60 -4.97 36.23
CA PRO A 17 -20.57 -5.14 35.22
C PRO A 17 -20.33 -6.64 34.97
N PRO A 18 -20.12 -7.06 33.72
CA PRO A 18 -19.88 -8.47 33.41
C PRO A 18 -18.67 -8.99 34.19
N SER A 19 -18.76 -10.21 34.73
CA SER A 19 -17.60 -10.90 35.29
C SER A 19 -16.68 -11.31 34.14
N TRP A 20 -15.60 -10.55 33.90
CA TRP A 20 -14.62 -10.88 32.85
C TRP A 20 -13.84 -12.16 33.18
N PRO A 21 -13.47 -13.00 32.19
CA PRO A 21 -13.76 -12.86 30.77
C PRO A 21 -15.22 -13.16 30.41
N ILE A 22 -15.71 -12.52 29.36
CA ILE A 22 -16.93 -12.97 28.67
C ILE A 22 -16.55 -13.95 27.55
N THR A 23 -17.39 -14.96 27.34
CA THR A 23 -17.25 -15.92 26.24
C THR A 23 -18.33 -15.67 25.21
N VAL A 24 -17.93 -15.38 23.97
CA VAL A 24 -18.84 -15.16 22.85
C VAL A 24 -18.78 -16.36 21.90
N PRO A 25 -19.85 -17.15 21.77
CA PRO A 25 -19.91 -18.20 20.76
C PRO A 25 -19.97 -17.58 19.37
N LEU A 26 -19.06 -17.98 18.47
CA LEU A 26 -18.97 -17.43 17.12
C LEU A 26 -19.62 -18.37 16.09
N LEU A 27 -19.21 -19.64 16.12
CA LEU A 27 -19.80 -20.73 15.33
C LEU A 27 -19.98 -21.94 16.27
N PRO A 28 -21.10 -22.02 17.01
CA PRO A 28 -21.34 -23.07 18.01
C PRO A 28 -21.15 -24.49 17.48
N GLN A 29 -21.66 -24.75 16.27
CA GLN A 29 -21.58 -26.04 15.58
C GLN A 29 -20.14 -26.44 15.24
N HIS A 30 -19.25 -25.46 15.12
CA HIS A 30 -17.84 -25.62 14.78
C HIS A 30 -16.92 -25.44 15.99
N ARG A 31 -17.50 -25.29 17.19
CA ARG A 31 -16.79 -25.02 18.46
C ARG A 31 -15.88 -23.80 18.42
N LEU A 32 -16.12 -22.86 17.50
CA LEU A 32 -15.40 -21.58 17.44
C LEU A 32 -16.06 -20.60 18.40
N LYS A 33 -15.28 -20.05 19.32
CA LYS A 33 -15.69 -19.02 20.27
C LYS A 33 -14.57 -18.00 20.48
N ALA A 34 -14.91 -16.86 21.06
CA ALA A 34 -13.96 -15.85 21.49
C ALA A 34 -14.08 -15.62 22.99
N LEU A 35 -12.95 -15.49 23.67
CA LEU A 35 -12.88 -14.90 25.01
C LEU A 35 -12.56 -13.42 24.87
N ILE A 36 -13.28 -12.57 25.59
CA ILE A 36 -12.96 -11.15 25.69
C ILE A 36 -12.63 -10.88 27.15
N TYR A 37 -11.46 -10.32 27.40
CA TYR A 37 -10.96 -9.99 28.73
C TYR A 37 -10.71 -8.48 28.83
N TYR A 38 -11.29 -7.83 29.84
CA TYR A 38 -11.07 -6.42 30.09
C TYR A 38 -10.03 -6.26 31.20
N HIS A 39 -8.97 -5.51 30.94
CA HIS A 39 -7.83 -5.38 31.85
C HIS A 39 -7.10 -4.05 31.67
N LYS A 40 -6.14 -3.78 32.56
CA LYS A 40 -5.28 -2.61 32.47
C LYS A 40 -3.94 -2.98 31.88
N MET A 41 -3.41 -2.09 31.05
CA MET A 41 -2.02 -2.08 30.61
C MET A 41 -1.37 -0.75 30.96
N SER A 42 -0.05 -0.68 30.93
CA SER A 42 0.67 0.57 31.10
C SER A 42 1.88 0.61 30.18
N SER A 43 2.06 1.71 29.46
CA SER A 43 3.28 2.00 28.68
C SER A 43 3.99 3.22 29.26
N MET A 44 5.27 3.40 28.90
CA MET A 44 6.03 4.57 29.36
C MET A 44 5.58 5.89 28.71
N VAL A 45 4.86 5.83 27.59
CA VAL A 45 4.42 7.02 26.84
C VAL A 45 2.95 7.32 27.13
N SER A 46 2.06 6.36 26.88
CA SER A 46 0.61 6.51 27.07
C SER A 46 0.15 6.32 28.53
N GLY A 47 1.03 5.93 29.45
CA GLY A 47 0.67 5.70 30.85
C GLY A 47 -0.27 4.51 31.03
N GLU A 48 -1.08 4.52 32.09
CA GLU A 48 -2.11 3.50 32.31
C GLU A 48 -3.24 3.62 31.27
N MET A 49 -3.65 2.47 30.73
CA MET A 49 -4.73 2.36 29.76
C MET A 49 -5.57 1.12 30.05
N TYR A 50 -6.85 1.18 29.66
CA TYR A 50 -7.73 0.03 29.72
C TYR A 50 -7.87 -0.59 28.34
N CYS A 51 -7.85 -1.92 28.28
CA CYS A 51 -7.86 -2.66 27.04
C CYS A 51 -8.89 -3.80 27.09
N TRP A 52 -9.45 -4.12 25.93
CA TRP A 52 -10.12 -5.39 25.69
C TRP A 52 -9.19 -6.31 24.90
N THR A 53 -8.87 -7.48 25.45
CA THR A 53 -8.15 -8.53 24.74
C THR A 53 -9.12 -9.62 24.29
N TYR A 54 -9.16 -9.84 22.98
CA TYR A 54 -9.95 -10.84 22.29
C TYR A 54 -9.07 -12.04 21.97
N ILE A 55 -9.50 -13.24 22.33
CA ILE A 55 -8.74 -14.47 22.16
C ILE A 55 -9.63 -15.48 21.46
N SER A 56 -9.25 -15.91 20.25
CA SER A 56 -9.97 -16.98 19.58
C SER A 56 -9.75 -18.33 20.30
N GLN A 57 -10.77 -19.18 20.25
CA GLN A 57 -10.65 -20.59 20.61
C GLN A 57 -11.40 -21.43 19.60
N GLY A 58 -10.67 -22.31 18.91
CA GLY A 58 -11.23 -23.27 17.96
C GLY A 58 -10.61 -23.19 16.57
N LEU A 59 -9.80 -22.16 16.26
CA LEU A 59 -9.05 -22.08 14.99
C LEU A 59 -8.04 -23.22 14.86
N SER A 60 -7.43 -23.63 15.99
CA SER A 60 -6.42 -24.68 16.03
C SER A 60 -6.90 -26.04 15.50
N GLN A 61 -8.22 -26.27 15.50
CA GLN A 61 -8.83 -27.49 14.94
C GLN A 61 -8.60 -27.63 13.43
N LEU A 62 -8.37 -26.50 12.74
CA LEU A 62 -8.10 -26.44 11.30
C LEU A 62 -6.60 -26.22 11.00
N GLY A 63 -5.73 -26.34 12.01
CA GLY A 63 -4.29 -26.08 11.87
C GLY A 63 -3.89 -24.61 11.90
N GLN A 64 -4.85 -23.69 12.02
CA GLN A 64 -4.61 -22.25 12.19
C GLN A 64 -4.28 -21.94 13.65
N LYS A 65 -3.16 -21.25 13.92
CA LYS A 65 -2.85 -20.74 15.27
C LYS A 65 -3.98 -19.85 15.76
N GLU A 66 -4.26 -19.90 17.06
CA GLU A 66 -5.24 -18.98 17.65
C GLU A 66 -4.77 -17.53 17.47
N VAL A 67 -5.68 -16.59 17.32
CA VAL A 67 -5.37 -15.19 17.06
C VAL A 67 -5.86 -14.34 18.21
N VAL A 68 -5.06 -13.34 18.56
CA VAL A 68 -5.33 -12.41 19.65
C VAL A 68 -5.31 -10.98 19.13
N PHE A 69 -6.35 -10.22 19.46
CA PHE A 69 -6.41 -8.77 19.31
C PHE A 69 -6.43 -8.13 20.69
N THR A 70 -5.76 -7.00 20.88
CA THR A 70 -5.92 -6.17 22.08
C THR A 70 -6.27 -4.76 21.65
N VAL A 71 -7.40 -4.21 22.08
CA VAL A 71 -7.90 -2.91 21.65
C VAL A 71 -7.93 -1.96 22.84
N ARG A 72 -7.30 -0.78 22.71
CA ARG A 72 -7.34 0.28 23.72
C ARG A 72 -8.74 0.89 23.77
N ARG A 73 -9.28 1.04 24.99
CA ARG A 73 -10.55 1.71 25.28
C ARG A 73 -10.37 3.23 25.35
N ARG A 74 -11.25 3.97 24.72
CA ARG A 74 -11.40 5.43 24.86
C ARG A 74 -12.25 5.74 26.08
N ILE A 75 -11.61 5.94 27.23
CA ILE A 75 -12.29 6.11 28.53
C ILE A 75 -13.33 7.26 28.52
N ALA A 76 -13.07 8.32 27.74
CA ALA A 76 -13.95 9.47 27.65
C ALA A 76 -15.29 9.20 26.93
N THR A 77 -15.34 8.22 26.02
CA THR A 77 -16.49 8.01 25.12
C THR A 77 -17.09 6.61 25.19
N GLU A 78 -16.36 5.62 25.70
CA GLU A 78 -16.76 4.22 25.71
C GLU A 78 -16.93 3.72 27.14
N ARG A 79 -17.96 2.91 27.39
CA ARG A 79 -18.14 2.15 28.63
C ARG A 79 -17.40 0.81 28.55
N GLU A 80 -17.26 0.13 29.67
CA GLU A 80 -16.52 -1.14 29.76
C GLU A 80 -17.14 -2.25 28.90
N GLN A 81 -18.46 -2.24 28.77
CA GLN A 81 -19.24 -3.17 27.95
C GLN A 81 -19.26 -2.82 26.45
N ASP A 82 -18.76 -1.66 26.04
CA ASP A 82 -18.82 -1.18 24.64
C ASP A 82 -17.64 -1.74 23.81
N TYR A 83 -17.32 -3.02 23.97
CA TYR A 83 -16.26 -3.68 23.23
C TYR A 83 -16.64 -3.83 21.74
N HIS A 84 -15.65 -3.69 20.86
CA HIS A 84 -15.78 -3.75 19.40
C HIS A 84 -16.07 -5.16 18.88
N LEU A 85 -16.84 -5.27 17.80
CA LEU A 85 -17.26 -6.56 17.21
C LEU A 85 -16.35 -7.02 16.07
N GLU A 86 -15.54 -6.13 15.52
CA GLU A 86 -14.65 -6.33 14.38
C GLU A 86 -13.65 -7.48 14.62
N PRO A 87 -12.97 -7.60 15.79
CA PRO A 87 -12.12 -8.76 16.06
C PRO A 87 -12.87 -10.11 16.05
N LEU A 88 -14.14 -10.12 16.49
CA LEU A 88 -14.99 -11.32 16.50
C LEU A 88 -15.36 -11.75 15.09
N LYS A 89 -15.68 -10.78 14.22
CA LYS A 89 -15.89 -11.00 12.79
C LYS A 89 -14.62 -11.54 12.14
N TRP A 90 -13.46 -11.00 12.52
CA TRP A 90 -12.15 -11.45 12.01
C TRP A 90 -11.84 -12.91 12.35
N PHE A 91 -12.20 -13.38 13.55
CA PHE A 91 -12.01 -14.80 13.91
C PHE A 91 -12.89 -15.75 13.09
N LYS A 92 -14.16 -15.37 12.82
CA LYS A 92 -15.02 -16.15 11.91
C LYS A 92 -14.42 -16.21 10.51
N PHE A 93 -13.89 -15.08 10.06
CA PHE A 93 -13.26 -14.94 8.77
C PHE A 93 -12.00 -15.82 8.63
N LEU A 94 -11.10 -15.81 9.62
CA LEU A 94 -9.95 -16.72 9.62
C LEU A 94 -10.37 -18.19 9.67
N TYR A 95 -11.46 -18.52 10.37
CA TYR A 95 -11.99 -19.87 10.39
C TYR A 95 -12.42 -20.34 8.99
N SER A 96 -13.17 -19.52 8.24
CA SER A 96 -13.61 -19.89 6.88
C SER A 96 -12.43 -20.09 5.94
N LEU A 97 -11.42 -19.22 5.99
CA LEU A 97 -10.18 -19.41 5.22
C LEU A 97 -9.48 -20.73 5.59
N SER A 98 -9.42 -21.04 6.89
CA SER A 98 -8.76 -22.24 7.38
C SER A 98 -9.48 -23.51 6.91
N GLN A 99 -10.79 -23.47 6.69
CA GLN A 99 -11.54 -24.60 6.11
C GLN A 99 -11.13 -24.88 4.66
N GLU A 100 -10.70 -23.86 3.93
CA GLU A 100 -10.15 -23.95 2.57
C GLU A 100 -8.64 -24.29 2.58
N GLY A 101 -8.04 -24.53 3.75
CA GLY A 101 -6.60 -24.78 3.90
C GLY A 101 -5.73 -23.52 3.79
N ARG A 102 -6.34 -22.33 3.80
CA ARG A 102 -5.63 -21.03 3.82
C ARG A 102 -5.43 -20.60 5.26
N ILE A 103 -4.20 -20.69 5.73
CA ILE A 103 -3.81 -20.30 7.10
C ILE A 103 -2.85 -19.11 7.08
N VAL A 104 -2.80 -18.37 8.19
CA VAL A 104 -1.83 -17.32 8.48
C VAL A 104 -0.88 -17.75 9.59
N ASP A 105 0.39 -17.37 9.46
CA ASP A 105 1.47 -17.68 10.40
C ASP A 105 2.34 -16.43 10.70
N ASN A 106 3.36 -16.61 11.53
CA ASN A 106 4.28 -15.56 11.97
C ASN A 106 4.78 -14.70 10.79
N PHE A 107 4.65 -13.39 10.93
CA PHE A 107 5.07 -12.36 9.98
C PHE A 107 4.41 -12.43 8.59
N GLN A 108 3.34 -13.20 8.46
CA GLN A 108 2.43 -13.06 7.33
C GLN A 108 1.44 -11.93 7.59
N SER A 109 0.78 -11.47 6.54
CA SER A 109 -0.17 -10.37 6.60
C SER A 109 -1.43 -10.67 5.80
N THR A 110 -2.52 -10.05 6.23
CA THR A 110 -3.77 -9.94 5.46
C THR A 110 -3.99 -8.47 5.15
N THR A 111 -3.94 -8.11 3.88
CA THR A 111 -4.41 -6.82 3.37
C THR A 111 -5.90 -6.89 3.10
N PHE A 112 -6.60 -5.79 3.39
CA PHE A 112 -8.03 -5.72 3.24
C PHE A 112 -8.51 -4.30 2.93
N GLN A 113 -9.69 -4.22 2.33
CA GLN A 113 -10.41 -2.96 2.14
C GLN A 113 -11.72 -3.03 2.91
N ALA A 114 -11.93 -2.08 3.82
CA ALA A 114 -13.18 -1.90 4.55
C ALA A 114 -13.43 -0.40 4.72
N PRO A 115 -14.69 0.08 4.65
CA PRO A 115 -15.00 1.48 4.91
C PRO A 115 -14.50 1.93 6.29
N LEU A 116 -14.63 1.06 7.28
CA LEU A 116 -14.08 1.21 8.63
C LEU A 116 -13.68 -0.16 9.19
N PHE A 117 -12.54 -0.22 9.87
CA PHE A 117 -12.14 -1.31 10.76
C PHE A 117 -11.66 -0.69 12.07
N LEU A 118 -12.31 -1.03 13.19
CA LEU A 118 -12.04 -0.41 14.49
C LEU A 118 -12.10 1.14 14.43
N ASP A 119 -13.19 1.66 13.86
CA ASP A 119 -13.47 3.09 13.64
C ASP A 119 -12.50 3.83 12.70
N ARG A 120 -11.63 3.11 11.99
CA ARG A 120 -10.63 3.70 11.09
C ARG A 120 -10.78 3.22 9.67
N SER A 121 -10.75 4.14 8.72
CA SER A 121 -10.78 3.84 7.28
C SER A 121 -9.39 3.54 6.72
N ASP A 122 -8.33 3.95 7.41
CA ASP A 122 -6.95 3.83 6.97
C ASP A 122 -6.25 2.56 7.49
N PHE A 123 -6.92 1.70 8.27
CA PHE A 123 -6.42 0.36 8.54
C PHE A 123 -6.70 -0.56 7.36
N THR A 124 -5.63 -0.94 6.64
CA THR A 124 -5.73 -1.71 5.39
C THR A 124 -4.92 -3.00 5.41
N MET A 125 -4.16 -3.26 6.48
CA MET A 125 -3.35 -4.47 6.63
C MET A 125 -3.35 -4.94 8.09
N ILE A 126 -3.45 -6.24 8.32
CA ILE A 126 -3.13 -6.88 9.60
C ILE A 126 -1.89 -7.73 9.42
N ILE A 127 -0.84 -7.45 10.18
CA ILE A 127 0.33 -8.33 10.31
C ILE A 127 0.13 -9.27 11.51
N TYR A 128 0.43 -10.55 11.32
CA TYR A 128 0.33 -11.58 12.35
C TYR A 128 1.69 -11.80 12.98
N CYS A 129 1.92 -11.24 14.17
CA CYS A 129 3.19 -11.36 14.85
C CYS A 129 3.21 -12.54 15.83
N PRO A 130 4.39 -13.06 16.18
CA PRO A 130 4.53 -14.06 17.22
C PRO A 130 3.93 -13.62 18.55
N ALA A 131 3.57 -14.61 19.37
CA ALA A 131 3.06 -14.42 20.72
C ALA A 131 3.99 -13.54 21.58
N THR A 132 3.47 -12.40 22.04
CA THR A 132 4.11 -11.53 23.05
C THR A 132 3.35 -11.60 24.37
N ILE A 133 3.93 -11.06 25.44
CA ILE A 133 3.27 -10.98 26.75
C ILE A 133 2.23 -9.86 26.72
N ILE A 134 1.01 -10.15 27.14
CA ILE A 134 -0.01 -9.14 27.45
C ILE A 134 -0.10 -9.07 28.98
N ASN A 135 0.37 -7.98 29.56
CA ASN A 135 0.31 -7.78 31.00
C ASN A 135 -1.14 -7.84 31.49
N ASN A 136 -1.34 -8.38 32.70
CA ASN A 136 -2.64 -8.48 33.36
C ASN A 136 -3.69 -9.35 32.65
N VAL A 137 -3.30 -10.16 31.65
CA VAL A 137 -4.12 -11.28 31.16
C VAL A 137 -3.54 -12.59 31.70
N PRO A 138 -4.31 -13.37 32.50
CA PRO A 138 -3.82 -14.66 33.00
C PRO A 138 -3.34 -15.59 31.88
N LEU A 139 -2.15 -16.17 32.04
CA LEU A 139 -1.56 -17.11 31.07
C LEU A 139 -2.47 -18.34 30.81
N SER A 140 -3.35 -18.69 31.75
CA SER A 140 -4.36 -19.75 31.59
C SER A 140 -5.38 -19.47 30.48
N TYR A 141 -5.60 -18.20 30.13
CA TYR A 141 -6.51 -17.81 29.05
C TYR A 141 -5.79 -17.68 27.70
N LEU A 142 -4.47 -17.47 27.69
CA LEU A 142 -3.70 -17.29 26.48
C LEU A 142 -3.28 -18.64 25.88
N PRO A 143 -3.65 -18.94 24.63
CA PRO A 143 -3.19 -20.16 23.95
C PRO A 143 -1.66 -20.18 23.81
N ARG A 144 -1.08 -21.38 23.89
CA ARG A 144 0.38 -21.57 23.71
C ARG A 144 0.82 -21.18 22.31
N GLU A 145 0.16 -21.74 21.30
CA GLU A 145 0.39 -21.43 19.88
C GLU A 145 -0.61 -20.36 19.45
N ARG A 146 -0.15 -19.11 19.38
CA ARG A 146 -0.98 -17.97 19.01
C ARG A 146 -0.23 -16.93 18.19
N LEU A 147 -1.00 -16.10 17.50
CA LEU A 147 -0.56 -14.92 16.75
C LEU A 147 -1.20 -13.67 17.35
N HIS A 148 -0.44 -12.58 17.42
CA HIS A 148 -0.98 -11.25 17.67
C HIS A 148 -1.30 -10.59 16.34
N ALA A 149 -2.55 -10.19 16.16
CA ALA A 149 -2.98 -9.43 15.01
C ALA A 149 -2.78 -7.94 15.27
N ILE A 150 -1.87 -7.33 14.52
CA ILE A 150 -1.55 -5.90 14.61
C ILE A 150 -2.00 -5.22 13.31
N PRO A 151 -3.06 -4.39 13.33
CA PRO A 151 -3.44 -3.59 12.19
C PRO A 151 -2.43 -2.47 11.95
N PHE A 152 -1.99 -2.36 10.71
CA PHE A 152 -1.24 -1.24 10.19
C PHE A 152 -2.18 -0.26 9.48
N THR A 153 -1.86 1.02 9.66
CA THR A 153 -2.37 2.05 8.77
C THR A 153 -1.85 1.81 7.35
N GLU A 154 -2.48 2.42 6.35
CA GLU A 154 -2.07 2.33 4.96
C GLU A 154 -0.58 2.68 4.80
N SER A 155 -0.14 3.80 5.38
CA SER A 155 1.27 4.24 5.33
C SER A 155 2.24 3.24 5.96
N GLU A 156 1.88 2.62 7.08
CA GLU A 156 2.73 1.61 7.74
C GLU A 156 2.74 0.29 6.98
N GLY A 157 1.60 -0.09 6.40
CA GLY A 157 1.46 -1.27 5.56
C GLY A 157 2.33 -1.17 4.31
N GLU A 158 2.37 0.00 3.66
CA GLU A 158 3.28 0.27 2.55
C GLU A 158 4.74 0.10 2.97
N VAL A 159 5.15 0.73 4.07
CA VAL A 159 6.53 0.59 4.58
C VAL A 159 6.87 -0.86 4.90
N ALA A 160 5.95 -1.59 5.54
CA ALA A 160 6.13 -3.01 5.83
C ALA A 160 6.26 -3.86 4.56
N GLN A 161 5.53 -3.51 3.51
CA GLN A 161 5.51 -4.22 2.24
C GLN A 161 6.77 -3.97 1.40
N PHE A 162 7.25 -2.73 1.35
CA PHE A 162 8.39 -2.33 0.50
C PHE A 162 9.73 -2.37 1.22
N TYR A 163 9.75 -2.01 2.51
CA TYR A 163 10.98 -1.85 3.30
C TYR A 163 11.11 -2.84 4.45
N GLY A 164 10.16 -3.76 4.57
CA GLY A 164 10.19 -4.90 5.47
C GLY A 164 9.40 -4.69 6.76
N ALA A 165 8.80 -5.78 7.25
CA ALA A 165 7.87 -5.73 8.37
C ALA A 165 8.51 -5.21 9.67
N MET A 166 9.76 -5.56 9.92
CA MET A 166 10.49 -5.10 11.10
C MET A 166 10.75 -3.59 11.08
N ARG A 167 10.80 -2.95 9.90
CA ARG A 167 10.87 -1.49 9.77
C ARG A 167 9.64 -0.87 10.41
N ALA A 168 8.44 -1.25 9.99
CA ALA A 168 7.21 -0.73 10.56
C ALA A 168 7.02 -1.10 12.04
N LEU A 169 7.25 -2.38 12.40
CA LEU A 169 7.08 -2.85 13.79
C LEU A 169 8.01 -2.16 14.78
N SER A 170 9.25 -1.87 14.38
CA SER A 170 10.22 -1.20 15.27
C SER A 170 9.84 0.25 15.56
N HIS A 171 9.38 1.00 14.57
CA HIS A 171 8.86 2.35 14.77
C HIS A 171 7.58 2.34 15.61
N LEU A 172 6.71 1.34 15.42
CA LEU A 172 5.52 1.17 16.25
C LEU A 172 5.90 0.90 17.72
N GLY A 173 6.85 0.00 17.96
CA GLY A 173 7.37 -0.25 19.31
C GLY A 173 8.06 0.95 19.95
N PHE A 174 8.86 1.68 19.18
CA PHE A 174 9.52 2.89 19.65
C PHE A 174 8.54 3.98 20.09
N SER A 175 7.43 4.15 19.35
CA SER A 175 6.43 5.19 19.63
C SER A 175 5.83 5.10 21.04
N GLU A 176 5.71 3.88 21.57
CA GLU A 176 5.18 3.60 22.91
C GLU A 176 6.27 3.17 23.91
N ARG A 177 7.55 3.20 23.47
CA ARG A 177 8.70 2.63 24.18
C ARG A 177 8.43 1.21 24.68
N TRP A 178 7.85 0.40 23.79
CA TRP A 178 7.46 -0.98 24.06
C TRP A 178 8.18 -1.93 23.11
N PHE A 179 8.92 -2.88 23.66
CA PHE A 179 9.61 -3.90 22.88
C PHE A 179 8.84 -5.23 22.87
N PRO A 180 8.77 -5.95 21.73
CA PRO A 180 9.30 -5.58 20.41
C PRO A 180 8.42 -4.60 19.64
N PHE A 181 7.13 -4.59 19.93
CA PHE A 181 6.12 -3.68 19.42
C PHE A 181 4.94 -3.65 20.39
N GLN A 182 4.12 -2.60 20.37
CA GLN A 182 2.91 -2.54 21.18
C GLN A 182 1.95 -3.70 20.83
N PRO A 183 1.53 -4.54 21.79
CA PRO A 183 0.59 -5.63 21.53
C PRO A 183 -0.88 -5.16 21.46
N TRP A 184 -1.13 -3.86 21.64
CA TRP A 184 -2.46 -3.27 21.56
C TRP A 184 -2.64 -2.34 20.36
N ILE A 185 -3.90 -2.18 20.01
CA ILE A 185 -4.39 -1.36 18.91
C ILE A 185 -4.86 -0.06 19.53
N ASP A 186 -4.14 1.01 19.23
CA ASP A 186 -4.58 2.36 19.51
C ASP A 186 -5.28 2.90 18.26
N ARG A 187 -6.57 3.23 18.40
CA ARG A 187 -7.40 3.76 17.31
C ARG A 187 -7.19 5.26 17.09
N ASP A 188 -6.48 5.93 17.98
CA ASP A 188 -6.21 7.38 17.91
C ASP A 188 -4.76 7.69 17.51
N ARG A 189 -3.91 6.66 17.31
CA ARG A 189 -2.52 6.86 16.91
C ARG A 189 -2.40 7.37 15.47
N THR A 190 -1.47 8.29 15.25
CA THR A 190 -0.99 8.60 13.90
C THR A 190 -0.12 7.45 13.36
N PRO A 191 0.08 7.34 12.03
CA PRO A 191 1.09 6.43 11.49
C PRO A 191 2.47 6.68 12.12
N CYS A 192 3.18 5.62 12.51
CA CYS A 192 4.50 5.74 13.12
C CYS A 192 5.63 5.91 12.09
N ILE A 193 5.37 5.54 10.83
CA ILE A 193 6.29 5.65 9.71
C ILE A 193 5.50 5.73 8.39
N ALA A 194 6.05 6.41 7.39
CA ALA A 194 5.48 6.51 6.05
C ALA A 194 6.56 6.36 4.96
N MET A 195 6.16 6.21 3.70
CA MET A 195 7.08 6.07 2.56
C MET A 195 8.05 7.27 2.43
N ALA A 196 7.61 8.48 2.76
CA ALA A 196 8.46 9.68 2.74
C ALA A 196 9.62 9.58 3.76
N ASP A 197 9.43 8.87 4.87
CA ASP A 197 10.49 8.61 5.84
C ASP A 197 11.55 7.64 5.30
N MET A 198 11.34 7.01 4.14
CA MET A 198 12.24 6.00 3.57
C MET A 198 13.06 6.52 2.39
N GLU A 199 12.88 7.76 1.96
CA GLU A 199 13.61 8.34 0.84
C GLU A 199 15.14 8.21 1.04
N GLY A 200 15.81 7.60 0.05
CA GLY A 200 17.27 7.43 0.07
C GLY A 200 17.74 6.28 0.95
N THR A 201 16.85 5.35 1.31
CA THR A 201 17.25 4.11 2.00
C THR A 201 18.09 3.22 1.09
N LEU A 202 19.03 2.47 1.66
CA LEU A 202 19.78 1.40 0.99
C LEU A 202 18.84 0.39 0.32
N ARG A 203 17.64 0.19 0.87
CA ARG A 203 16.61 -0.68 0.31
C ARG A 203 16.00 -0.17 -1.00
N ASP A 204 16.19 1.10 -1.36
CA ASP A 204 15.81 1.63 -2.68
C ASP A 204 16.78 1.17 -3.78
N GLU A 205 18.03 0.86 -3.40
CA GLU A 205 19.11 0.47 -4.31
C GLU A 205 19.31 -1.05 -4.41
N ILE A 206 18.85 -1.81 -3.40
CA ILE A 206 19.12 -3.24 -3.26
C ILE A 206 17.84 -4.01 -2.90
N SER A 207 17.52 -5.08 -3.64
CA SER A 207 16.36 -5.96 -3.35
C SER A 207 16.67 -7.05 -2.35
N PHE A 208 15.99 -7.04 -1.22
CA PHE A 208 16.21 -7.98 -0.12
C PHE A 208 15.52 -9.33 -0.31
N ASN A 209 16.24 -10.40 0.00
CA ASN A 209 15.68 -11.75 0.08
C ASN A 209 14.84 -11.88 1.35
N ARG A 210 13.61 -12.38 1.21
CA ARG A 210 12.69 -12.61 2.32
C ARG A 210 12.59 -14.10 2.63
N VAL A 211 13.42 -14.58 3.57
CA VAL A 211 13.33 -15.95 4.10
C VAL A 211 12.58 -15.90 5.43
N LEU A 212 11.30 -16.32 5.43
CA LEU A 212 10.44 -16.22 6.62
C LEU A 212 11.08 -16.84 7.86
N GLU A 213 10.92 -16.17 9.01
CA GLU A 213 11.45 -16.53 10.33
C GLU A 213 12.98 -16.44 10.51
N VAL A 214 13.77 -16.20 9.45
CA VAL A 214 15.22 -15.92 9.63
C VAL A 214 15.39 -14.59 10.34
N SER A 215 16.19 -14.60 11.41
CA SER A 215 16.39 -13.42 12.25
C SER A 215 17.83 -12.95 12.17
N VAL A 216 18.01 -11.63 12.11
CA VAL A 216 19.31 -10.97 12.22
C VAL A 216 19.31 -10.13 13.50
N PHE A 217 20.29 -10.34 14.37
CA PHE A 217 20.40 -9.58 15.61
C PHE A 217 21.87 -9.38 16.02
N LYS A 218 22.12 -8.33 16.79
CA LYS A 218 23.41 -8.07 17.42
C LYS A 218 23.40 -8.60 18.85
N ARG A 219 24.34 -9.47 19.21
CA ARG A 219 24.55 -9.96 20.57
C ARG A 219 25.99 -9.67 20.97
N ASP A 220 26.18 -8.72 21.88
CA ASP A 220 27.50 -8.17 22.22
C ASP A 220 28.25 -7.67 20.98
N SER A 221 29.34 -8.35 20.58
CA SER A 221 30.14 -8.05 19.39
C SER A 221 29.80 -8.93 18.19
N ASP A 222 28.80 -9.80 18.32
CA ASP A 222 28.38 -10.73 17.27
C ASP A 222 27.20 -10.17 16.49
N ILE A 223 27.30 -10.17 15.16
CA ILE A 223 26.18 -10.01 14.24
C ILE A 223 25.74 -11.41 13.83
N VAL A 224 24.58 -11.83 14.33
CA VAL A 224 24.09 -13.20 14.23
C VAL A 224 22.98 -13.28 13.18
N VAL A 225 23.11 -14.23 12.26
CA VAL A 225 22.01 -14.72 11.43
C VAL A 225 21.55 -16.04 12.02
N TYR A 226 20.34 -16.07 12.55
CA TYR A 226 19.72 -17.27 13.13
C TYR A 226 18.69 -17.85 12.16
N VAL A 227 18.89 -19.11 11.79
CA VAL A 227 18.05 -19.85 10.85
C VAL A 227 17.26 -20.93 11.61
N PRO A 228 15.93 -20.77 11.77
CA PRO A 228 15.08 -21.82 12.31
C PRO A 228 15.06 -23.06 11.41
N GLN A 229 14.77 -24.24 11.99
CA GLN A 229 14.75 -25.50 11.23
C GLN A 229 13.81 -25.48 10.01
N ARG A 230 12.67 -24.78 10.12
CA ARG A 230 11.70 -24.63 9.02
C ARG A 230 12.20 -23.73 7.88
N ALA A 231 13.16 -22.86 8.17
CA ALA A 231 13.74 -21.91 7.21
C ALA A 231 15.01 -22.45 6.55
N GLU A 232 15.58 -23.58 7.01
CA GLU A 232 16.84 -24.14 6.51
C GLU A 232 16.83 -24.36 4.99
N GLU A 233 15.79 -25.03 4.47
CA GLU A 233 15.67 -25.34 3.04
C GLU A 233 15.47 -24.07 2.21
N PHE A 234 14.59 -23.17 2.66
CA PHE A 234 14.37 -21.88 1.98
C PHE A 234 15.61 -20.99 1.96
N MET A 235 16.43 -21.02 3.02
CA MET A 235 17.69 -20.28 3.07
C MET A 235 18.71 -20.84 2.07
N LYS A 236 18.75 -22.17 1.89
CA LYS A 236 19.60 -22.80 0.87
C LYS A 236 19.14 -22.45 -0.53
N ASP A 237 17.83 -22.56 -0.80
CA ASP A 237 17.25 -22.21 -2.09
C ASP A 237 17.54 -20.75 -2.45
N ALA A 238 17.39 -19.82 -1.50
CA ALA A 238 17.68 -18.41 -1.73
C ALA A 238 19.15 -18.14 -2.12
N LEU A 239 20.08 -18.97 -1.64
CA LEU A 239 21.50 -18.83 -1.89
C LEU A 239 21.98 -19.58 -3.14
N GLU A 240 21.48 -20.80 -3.37
CA GLU A 240 21.80 -21.64 -4.54
C GLU A 240 21.42 -20.94 -5.85
N LEU A 241 20.32 -20.18 -5.82
CA LEU A 241 19.85 -19.39 -6.95
C LEU A 241 20.68 -18.12 -7.21
N LEU A 242 21.66 -17.77 -6.36
CA LEU A 242 22.45 -16.55 -6.48
C LEU A 242 23.89 -16.85 -6.90
N ASP A 243 24.35 -16.24 -7.99
CA ASP A 243 25.75 -16.30 -8.41
C ASP A 243 26.68 -15.85 -7.25
N PRO A 244 27.80 -16.55 -6.98
CA PRO A 244 28.69 -16.23 -5.86
C PRO A 244 29.27 -14.81 -5.87
N SER A 245 29.39 -14.15 -7.03
CA SER A 245 29.86 -12.76 -7.15
C SER A 245 28.80 -11.71 -6.79
N HIS A 246 27.54 -12.12 -6.63
CA HIS A 246 26.44 -11.19 -6.38
C HIS A 246 26.26 -10.89 -4.90
N VAL A 247 25.80 -9.66 -4.62
CA VAL A 247 25.37 -9.27 -3.27
C VAL A 247 24.19 -10.13 -2.82
N PHE A 248 24.23 -10.59 -1.56
CA PHE A 248 23.15 -11.35 -0.95
C PHE A 248 22.52 -10.54 0.21
N PRO A 249 21.53 -9.68 -0.08
CA PRO A 249 20.77 -8.95 0.93
C PRO A 249 19.69 -9.85 1.55
N LEU A 250 19.59 -9.86 2.89
CA LEU A 250 18.65 -10.69 3.63
C LEU A 250 17.83 -9.83 4.61
N GLU A 251 16.50 -9.86 4.44
CA GLU A 251 15.57 -9.23 5.38
C GLU A 251 15.53 -10.02 6.69
N SER A 252 15.48 -9.30 7.80
CA SER A 252 15.38 -9.87 9.14
C SER A 252 13.95 -9.91 9.66
N PHE A 253 13.60 -11.00 10.33
CA PHE A 253 12.43 -11.10 11.22
C PHE A 253 12.86 -11.06 12.69
N MET A 254 11.88 -10.90 13.58
CA MET A 254 12.17 -10.80 15.01
C MET A 254 12.77 -12.10 15.56
N TYR A 255 13.91 -11.96 16.23
CA TYR A 255 14.40 -12.97 17.15
C TYR A 255 13.63 -12.88 18.48
N LYS A 256 12.91 -13.96 18.83
CA LYS A 256 12.03 -14.01 20.01
C LYS A 256 12.73 -13.83 21.37
N HIS A 257 14.05 -13.98 21.42
CA HIS A 257 14.85 -13.82 22.65
C HIS A 257 15.64 -12.50 22.68
N ALA A 258 15.43 -11.62 21.71
CA ALA A 258 15.94 -10.27 21.77
C ALA A 258 15.27 -9.49 22.91
N ASP A 259 15.99 -8.51 23.44
CA ASP A 259 15.55 -7.59 24.49
C ASP A 259 15.46 -6.14 23.99
N SER A 260 15.96 -5.89 22.79
CA SER A 260 16.06 -4.58 22.17
C SER A 260 15.97 -4.67 20.65
N GLY A 261 15.74 -3.54 19.99
CA GLY A 261 15.64 -3.44 18.53
C GLY A 261 16.25 -2.16 18.02
N MET A 262 16.77 -2.22 16.80
CA MET A 262 17.25 -1.07 16.05
C MET A 262 16.16 -0.56 15.11
N MET A 263 16.13 0.76 14.89
CA MET A 263 15.27 1.40 13.92
C MET A 263 15.97 2.55 13.22
N TRP A 264 15.56 2.81 11.99
CA TRP A 264 16.10 3.90 11.18
C TRP A 264 15.00 4.50 10.31
N LYS A 265 15.15 5.79 10.01
CA LYS A 265 14.40 6.49 8.96
C LYS A 265 15.24 7.62 8.39
N ASN A 266 14.88 8.10 7.20
CA ASN A 266 15.50 9.25 6.56
C ASN A 266 15.50 10.47 7.51
N GLY A 267 16.59 11.24 7.46
CA GLY A 267 16.89 12.33 8.39
C GLY A 267 17.58 11.89 9.68
N TYR A 268 17.67 10.60 10.00
CA TYR A 268 18.52 10.12 11.09
C TYR A 268 19.97 10.02 10.63
N ARG A 269 20.87 10.77 11.30
CA ARG A 269 22.32 10.63 11.10
C ARG A 269 22.83 9.24 11.51
N GLU A 270 22.26 8.71 12.58
CA GLU A 270 22.56 7.37 13.12
C GLU A 270 21.25 6.67 13.50
N PRO A 271 21.19 5.34 13.39
CA PRO A 271 20.03 4.56 13.81
C PRO A 271 19.80 4.67 15.31
N ARG A 272 18.55 4.43 15.73
CA ARG A 272 18.14 4.50 17.15
C ARG A 272 17.81 3.11 17.67
N ALA A 273 18.10 2.87 18.94
CA ALA A 273 17.72 1.65 19.64
C ALA A 273 16.54 1.89 20.59
N TYR A 274 15.75 0.84 20.83
CA TYR A 274 14.71 0.77 21.86
C TYR A 274 14.73 -0.60 22.54
N ALA A 275 14.30 -0.68 23.78
CA ALA A 275 14.54 -1.86 24.63
C ALA A 275 13.46 -2.11 25.68
N ILE A 276 13.45 -3.34 26.21
CA ILE A 276 12.82 -3.66 27.49
C ILE A 276 13.68 -3.06 28.61
N GLY A 277 13.24 -1.92 29.17
CA GLY A 277 13.98 -1.22 30.22
C GLY A 277 15.31 -0.65 29.69
N THR A 278 16.42 -0.99 30.35
CA THR A 278 17.78 -0.54 29.96
C THR A 278 18.65 -1.66 29.37
N ASN A 279 18.08 -2.84 29.11
CA ASN A 279 18.84 -3.98 28.60
C ASN A 279 19.05 -3.85 27.08
N ASN A 280 20.26 -4.11 26.57
CA ASN A 280 20.51 -4.16 25.11
C ASN A 280 21.37 -5.35 24.67
N SER A 281 21.44 -6.41 25.50
CA SER A 281 22.34 -7.54 25.28
C SER A 281 22.06 -8.29 23.98
N CYS A 282 20.83 -8.24 23.47
CA CYS A 282 20.42 -8.91 22.24
C CYS A 282 19.44 -8.03 21.45
N MET A 283 19.96 -7.40 20.39
CA MET A 283 19.25 -6.37 19.63
C MET A 283 18.84 -6.86 18.26
N ASN A 284 17.53 -6.90 17.99
CA ASN A 284 17.03 -7.16 16.64
C ASN A 284 17.49 -6.10 15.65
N LEU A 285 17.93 -6.55 14.48
CA LEU A 285 18.32 -5.71 13.33
C LEU A 285 17.28 -5.86 12.21
N GLY A 286 17.23 -4.89 11.30
CA GLY A 286 16.31 -4.89 10.16
C GLY A 286 16.77 -5.76 8.99
N PHE A 287 18.08 -5.98 8.83
CA PHE A 287 18.65 -6.76 7.75
C PHE A 287 20.15 -7.06 7.93
N ILE A 288 20.67 -7.92 7.06
CA ILE A 288 22.11 -7.99 6.73
C ILE A 288 22.31 -8.05 5.21
N VAL A 289 23.38 -7.45 4.68
CA VAL A 289 23.78 -7.57 3.27
C VAL A 289 25.15 -8.20 3.18
N PHE A 290 25.30 -9.33 2.48
CA PHE A 290 26.61 -9.91 2.18
C PHE A 290 27.12 -9.33 0.85
N CYS A 291 28.29 -8.72 0.84
CA CYS A 291 28.91 -8.08 -0.31
C CYS A 291 30.26 -8.76 -0.61
N PRO A 292 30.33 -9.69 -1.59
CA PRO A 292 31.56 -10.42 -1.94
C PRO A 292 32.52 -9.57 -2.79
N GLU A 293 33.65 -10.16 -3.23
CA GLU A 293 34.67 -9.50 -4.06
C GLU A 293 35.35 -8.28 -3.39
N GLN A 294 35.43 -8.29 -2.06
CA GLN A 294 36.07 -7.22 -1.29
C GLN A 294 37.50 -7.60 -0.89
N ASN A 295 38.31 -6.58 -0.58
CA ASN A 295 39.70 -6.78 -0.18
C ASN A 295 39.85 -7.27 1.26
N GLU A 296 38.85 -7.06 2.11
CA GLU A 296 38.88 -7.35 3.54
C GLU A 296 37.49 -7.79 4.06
N ASP A 297 37.49 -8.56 5.15
CA ASP A 297 36.26 -8.99 5.83
C ASP A 297 35.85 -7.93 6.88
N ARG A 298 34.84 -7.11 6.56
CA ARG A 298 34.42 -5.98 7.40
C ARG A 298 32.92 -5.91 7.57
N LEU A 299 32.47 -5.84 8.82
CA LEU A 299 31.08 -5.54 9.18
C LEU A 299 30.91 -4.03 9.42
N GLN A 300 30.01 -3.41 8.67
CA GLN A 300 29.69 -1.99 8.79
C GLN A 300 28.21 -1.81 9.04
N GLN A 301 27.86 -1.01 10.05
CA GLN A 301 26.46 -0.67 10.31
C GLN A 301 25.92 0.22 9.20
N ALA A 302 24.74 -0.10 8.70
CA ALA A 302 24.02 0.67 7.70
C ALA A 302 22.54 0.71 8.11
N GLU A 303 22.01 1.92 8.33
CA GLU A 303 20.65 2.10 8.85
C GLU A 303 20.41 1.25 10.12
N ASP A 304 19.33 0.49 10.19
CA ASP A 304 19.00 -0.46 11.25
C ASP A 304 19.55 -1.88 11.02
N GLY A 305 20.47 -2.06 10.07
CA GLY A 305 21.09 -3.33 9.70
C GLY A 305 22.61 -3.24 9.56
N TYR A 306 23.19 -4.25 8.92
CA TYR A 306 24.63 -4.33 8.66
C TYR A 306 24.93 -4.75 7.22
N THR A 307 26.00 -4.20 6.66
CA THR A 307 26.64 -4.71 5.44
C THR A 307 27.91 -5.44 5.83
N PHE A 308 28.07 -6.67 5.36
CA PHE A 308 29.25 -7.49 5.52
C PHE A 308 30.02 -7.51 4.19
N PHE A 309 31.07 -6.70 4.11
CA PHE A 309 32.05 -6.73 3.04
C PHE A 309 32.95 -7.95 3.23
N LEU A 310 33.09 -8.76 2.19
CA LEU A 310 33.65 -10.11 2.27
C LEU A 310 34.67 -10.36 1.18
N THR A 311 35.79 -10.95 1.57
CA THR A 311 36.69 -11.61 0.64
C THR A 311 36.04 -12.87 0.06
N ASP A 312 36.37 -13.23 -1.18
CA ASP A 312 35.82 -14.43 -1.83
C ASP A 312 36.04 -15.73 -1.03
N PRO A 313 37.22 -15.97 -0.40
CA PRO A 313 37.42 -17.16 0.41
C PRO A 313 36.49 -17.22 1.63
N THR A 314 36.21 -16.08 2.26
CA THR A 314 35.31 -16.01 3.41
C THR A 314 33.86 -16.17 2.98
N TRP A 315 33.46 -15.54 1.87
CA TRP A 315 32.12 -15.71 1.32
C TRP A 315 31.83 -17.17 0.96
N MET A 316 32.75 -17.85 0.27
CA MET A 316 32.59 -19.28 -0.06
C MET A 316 32.50 -20.19 1.17
N LYS A 317 33.18 -19.85 2.27
CA LYS A 317 33.02 -20.56 3.56
C LYS A 317 31.63 -20.39 4.15
N ILE A 318 31.09 -19.16 4.12
CA ILE A 318 29.73 -18.87 4.61
C ILE A 318 28.70 -19.59 3.73
N ARG A 319 28.85 -19.55 2.40
CA ARG A 319 27.95 -20.25 1.48
C ARG A 319 27.90 -21.75 1.76
N ARG A 320 29.07 -22.38 1.90
CA ARG A 320 29.18 -23.79 2.25
C ARG A 320 28.57 -24.11 3.62
N ALA A 321 28.72 -23.23 4.61
CA ALA A 321 28.10 -23.40 5.91
C ALA A 321 26.56 -23.38 5.81
N ILE A 322 26.00 -22.51 4.95
CA ILE A 322 24.56 -22.45 4.68
C ILE A 322 24.08 -23.73 3.98
N GLU A 323 24.78 -24.18 2.93
CA GLU A 323 24.49 -25.41 2.19
C GLU A 323 24.51 -26.65 3.10
N GLU A 324 25.50 -26.74 3.99
CA GLU A 324 25.66 -27.84 4.94
C GLU A 324 24.77 -27.70 6.19
N ALA A 325 24.06 -26.57 6.36
CA ALA A 325 23.32 -26.20 7.57
C ALA A 325 24.18 -26.33 8.85
N LYS A 326 25.40 -25.78 8.79
CA LYS A 326 26.37 -25.79 9.89
C LYS A 326 26.60 -24.39 10.43
N PRO A 327 26.70 -24.23 11.75
CA PRO A 327 27.07 -22.94 12.33
C PRO A 327 28.50 -22.58 11.95
N ILE A 328 28.75 -21.28 11.75
CA ILE A 328 30.09 -20.74 11.51
C ILE A 328 30.24 -19.40 12.23
N THR A 329 31.44 -19.12 12.72
CA THR A 329 31.82 -17.79 13.22
C THR A 329 32.99 -17.27 12.39
N VAL A 330 32.85 -16.06 11.88
CA VAL A 330 33.84 -15.39 11.04
C VAL A 330 34.22 -14.08 11.73
N PRO A 331 35.51 -13.87 12.08
CA PRO A 331 35.95 -12.58 12.59
C PRO A 331 35.86 -11.51 11.49
N ALA A 332 35.50 -10.30 11.86
CA ALA A 332 35.55 -9.13 10.99
C ALA A 332 36.43 -8.05 11.64
N GLU A 333 36.74 -6.99 10.90
CA GLU A 333 37.42 -5.83 11.47
C GLU A 333 36.66 -5.18 12.63
N ASN A 334 37.36 -4.30 13.38
CA ASN A 334 36.81 -3.52 14.50
C ASN A 334 36.30 -4.35 15.70
N GLY A 335 36.74 -5.61 15.82
CA GLY A 335 36.39 -6.49 16.93
C GLY A 335 35.00 -7.13 16.83
N LEU A 336 34.29 -6.91 15.72
CA LEU A 336 33.02 -7.57 15.44
C LEU A 336 33.23 -8.97 14.88
N ARG A 337 32.22 -9.83 15.03
CA ARG A 337 32.19 -11.17 14.42
C ARG A 337 30.85 -11.40 13.76
N PHE A 338 30.86 -12.11 12.65
CA PHE A 338 29.66 -12.68 12.05
C PHE A 338 29.44 -14.10 12.58
N CYS A 339 28.20 -14.43 12.95
CA CYS A 339 27.82 -15.76 13.41
C CYS A 339 26.61 -16.25 12.62
N LEU A 340 26.70 -17.45 12.04
CA LEU A 340 25.55 -18.18 11.51
C LEU A 340 25.15 -19.25 12.53
N GLU A 341 23.90 -19.20 12.98
CA GLU A 341 23.35 -20.11 13.98
C GLU A 341 22.12 -20.85 13.43
N TYR A 342 21.98 -22.13 13.81
CA TYR A 342 20.84 -22.97 13.44
C TYR A 342 20.12 -23.46 14.69
N ALA A 343 18.80 -23.62 14.61
CA ALA A 343 18.01 -24.23 15.68
C ALA A 343 18.49 -25.67 15.95
N SER A 344 18.66 -26.04 17.22
CA SER A 344 19.00 -27.42 17.59
C SER A 344 17.91 -28.41 17.16
N ARG A 345 18.27 -29.49 16.46
CA ARG A 345 17.34 -30.56 16.06
C ARG A 345 16.78 -31.27 17.30
N HIS A 346 15.61 -30.86 17.77
CA HIS A 346 14.85 -31.69 18.71
C HIS A 346 14.32 -32.92 17.97
N LYS A 347 14.47 -34.11 18.56
CA LYS A 347 13.83 -35.35 18.10
C LYS A 347 12.31 -35.21 18.20
N GLN A 348 11.67 -34.55 17.24
CA GLN A 348 10.22 -34.65 17.07
C GLN A 348 9.90 -35.89 16.25
N THR A 349 9.13 -36.79 16.84
CA THR A 349 8.55 -37.97 16.21
C THR A 349 7.76 -37.55 14.97
N ARG A 350 8.24 -38.01 13.82
CA ARG A 350 7.67 -37.75 12.50
C ARG A 350 6.29 -38.41 12.41
N ALA A 351 5.21 -37.64 12.55
CA ALA A 351 3.91 -38.07 12.06
C ALA A 351 3.92 -37.95 10.53
N SER A 352 4.36 -39.04 9.88
CA SER A 352 4.24 -39.22 8.44
C SER A 352 2.77 -39.34 8.06
N LYS A 353 2.15 -38.26 7.56
CA LYS A 353 0.96 -38.37 6.71
C LYS A 353 1.42 -38.40 5.26
N THR A 354 1.51 -39.61 4.72
CA THR A 354 1.53 -39.86 3.28
C THR A 354 0.16 -39.49 2.71
N PHE A 355 0.08 -38.41 1.95
CA PHE A 355 -0.96 -38.26 0.94
C PHE A 355 -0.40 -38.81 -0.38
N GLY A 356 -0.91 -39.97 -0.78
CA GLY A 356 -0.72 -40.47 -2.13
C GLY A 356 -1.78 -39.85 -3.04
N THR A 357 -1.33 -39.27 -4.15
CA THR A 357 -1.76 -39.61 -5.53
C THR A 357 -0.82 -38.89 -6.50
N ARG A 358 -0.39 -39.60 -7.55
CA ARG A 358 0.40 -39.06 -8.67
C ARG A 358 -0.37 -37.91 -9.33
N ALA A 359 0.20 -36.70 -9.31
CA ALA A 359 -0.22 -35.58 -10.14
C ALA A 359 0.80 -35.38 -11.29
N PRO A 360 0.39 -34.83 -12.46
CA PRO A 360 1.20 -34.82 -13.67
C PRO A 360 2.44 -33.93 -13.51
N VAL A 361 3.44 -34.16 -14.38
CA VAL A 361 4.71 -33.44 -14.45
C VAL A 361 4.45 -31.94 -14.34
N THR A 362 4.75 -31.35 -13.19
CA THR A 362 4.46 -29.94 -12.88
C THR A 362 5.76 -29.16 -12.95
N CYS A 363 5.79 -28.13 -13.80
CA CYS A 363 6.89 -27.18 -13.88
C CYS A 363 7.21 -26.64 -12.48
N LYS A 364 8.49 -26.69 -12.07
CA LYS A 364 8.92 -26.24 -10.74
C LYS A 364 8.52 -24.78 -10.48
N THR A 365 8.56 -23.90 -11.49
CA THR A 365 8.08 -22.50 -11.36
C THR A 365 6.58 -22.46 -11.04
N CYS A 366 5.78 -23.23 -11.77
CA CYS A 366 4.33 -23.25 -11.60
C CYS A 366 3.89 -23.89 -10.28
N THR A 367 4.65 -24.85 -9.76
CA THR A 367 4.42 -25.42 -8.42
C THR A 367 4.67 -24.39 -7.32
N LEU A 368 5.62 -23.47 -7.54
CA LEU A 368 5.97 -22.36 -6.67
C LEU A 368 4.98 -21.18 -6.76
N THR A 369 4.39 -20.95 -7.94
CA THR A 369 3.33 -19.94 -8.15
C THR A 369 1.91 -20.50 -8.03
N ARG A 370 1.73 -21.79 -7.68
CA ARG A 370 0.42 -22.45 -7.56
C ARG A 370 -0.50 -21.79 -6.53
N LYS A 371 0.07 -21.05 -5.57
CA LYS A 371 -0.66 -20.24 -4.58
C LYS A 371 -1.48 -19.10 -5.19
N PHE A 372 -1.26 -18.78 -6.47
CA PHE A 372 -1.96 -17.72 -7.21
C PHE A 372 -2.98 -18.27 -8.23
N GLU A 373 -3.28 -19.58 -8.22
CA GLU A 373 -4.36 -20.13 -9.04
C GLU A 373 -5.72 -19.68 -8.46
N PRO A 374 -6.65 -19.17 -9.30
CA PRO A 374 -7.96 -18.76 -8.82
C PRO A 374 -8.75 -19.99 -8.41
N GLN A 375 -8.89 -20.20 -7.10
CA GLN A 375 -10.11 -20.80 -6.58
C GLN A 375 -11.00 -19.64 -6.20
N SER A 376 -11.92 -19.31 -7.11
CA SER A 376 -12.97 -18.34 -6.88
C SER A 376 -13.74 -18.72 -5.63
N THR A 377 -13.54 -17.99 -4.53
CA THR A 377 -14.54 -17.92 -3.48
C THR A 377 -14.59 -16.48 -2.98
N LEU A 378 -15.40 -15.67 -3.68
CA LEU A 378 -15.97 -14.45 -3.12
C LEU A 378 -16.76 -14.86 -1.86
N LEU A 379 -16.11 -14.89 -0.71
CA LEU A 379 -16.82 -14.93 0.57
C LEU A 379 -17.24 -13.50 0.89
N THR A 380 -18.36 -13.07 0.32
CA THR A 380 -19.13 -11.97 0.89
C THR A 380 -19.53 -12.37 2.31
N MET A 381 -19.43 -11.44 3.28
CA MET A 381 -20.01 -11.58 4.62
C MET A 381 -21.56 -11.58 4.57
N GLU A 382 -22.14 -12.46 3.78
CA GLU A 382 -23.56 -12.79 3.76
C GLU A 382 -23.56 -14.28 4.13
N GLU A 383 -23.62 -14.62 5.42
CA GLU A 383 -24.89 -14.95 6.06
C GLU A 383 -24.80 -14.76 7.58
N GLY A 384 -25.64 -13.87 8.11
CA GLY A 384 -25.90 -13.77 9.55
C GLY A 384 -26.04 -12.34 10.05
N LEU A 385 -27.27 -11.84 9.98
CA LEU A 385 -27.83 -10.60 10.54
C LEU A 385 -27.78 -9.35 9.65
N GLN A 386 -28.99 -8.94 9.27
CA GLN A 386 -29.35 -7.71 8.58
C GLN A 386 -28.84 -6.47 9.34
N SER A 387 -27.81 -5.81 8.82
CA SER A 387 -27.72 -4.35 8.62
C SER A 387 -26.28 -3.92 8.30
N ALA A 388 -26.19 -2.99 7.35
CA ALA A 388 -25.00 -2.26 6.87
C ALA A 388 -23.92 -3.05 6.09
N GLN A 389 -23.72 -2.59 4.86
CA GLN A 389 -22.82 -3.07 3.83
C GLN A 389 -21.35 -2.79 4.21
N SER A 390 -20.55 -3.85 4.41
CA SER A 390 -19.08 -3.76 4.41
C SER A 390 -18.52 -5.04 3.78
N SER A 391 -18.04 -4.96 2.54
CA SER A 391 -17.34 -6.05 1.88
C SER A 391 -15.85 -5.98 2.24
N LEU A 392 -15.34 -6.95 2.99
CA LEU A 392 -13.90 -7.17 3.10
C LEU A 392 -13.39 -7.79 1.79
N VAL A 393 -12.62 -7.03 1.02
CA VAL A 393 -11.78 -7.61 -0.05
C VAL A 393 -10.53 -8.14 0.62
N LEU A 394 -10.12 -9.37 0.33
CA LEU A 394 -9.03 -10.01 1.05
C LEU A 394 -7.82 -10.27 0.18
N ASP A 395 -6.66 -10.02 0.75
CA ASP A 395 -5.39 -10.29 0.13
C ASP A 395 -4.48 -10.91 1.20
N ILE A 396 -4.22 -12.21 1.06
CA ILE A 396 -3.19 -12.89 1.84
C ILE A 396 -1.93 -12.76 0.99
N SER A 397 -0.99 -11.93 1.42
CA SER A 397 0.32 -11.86 0.77
C SER A 397 1.00 -13.23 0.94
N THR A 398 0.82 -14.10 -0.05
CA THR A 398 1.47 -15.40 -0.08
C THR A 398 2.92 -15.16 -0.46
N THR A 399 3.82 -15.60 0.44
CA THR A 399 5.27 -15.78 0.27
C THR A 399 5.81 -15.41 -1.11
N ALA A 400 6.66 -14.38 -1.18
CA ALA A 400 7.42 -14.07 -2.37
C ALA A 400 8.16 -15.34 -2.82
N THR A 401 7.87 -15.83 -4.02
CA THR A 401 8.59 -16.97 -4.58
C THR A 401 9.76 -16.45 -5.42
N VAL A 402 10.94 -17.01 -5.17
CA VAL A 402 12.22 -16.56 -5.73
C VAL A 402 12.65 -17.48 -6.88
N ARG A 403 13.12 -16.93 -8.00
CA ARG A 403 13.66 -17.68 -9.14
C ARG A 403 14.80 -16.92 -9.82
N THR A 404 15.78 -17.61 -10.39
CA THR A 404 16.71 -17.00 -11.36
C THR A 404 15.99 -16.69 -12.68
N LEU A 405 16.47 -15.67 -13.37
CA LEU A 405 16.00 -15.29 -14.69
C LEU A 405 16.22 -16.43 -15.72
N GLU A 406 17.36 -17.13 -15.64
CA GLU A 406 17.75 -18.23 -16.52
C GLU A 406 16.86 -19.46 -16.33
N ALA A 407 16.57 -19.84 -15.08
CA ALA A 407 15.64 -20.95 -14.84
C ALA A 407 14.21 -20.63 -15.29
N LEU A 408 13.80 -19.36 -15.28
CA LEU A 408 12.51 -18.94 -15.83
C LEU A 408 12.50 -19.05 -17.36
N GLN A 409 13.60 -18.63 -18.02
CA GLN A 409 13.81 -18.82 -19.44
C GLN A 409 13.80 -20.31 -19.82
N GLN A 410 14.53 -21.14 -19.10
CA GLN A 410 14.61 -22.57 -19.36
C GLN A 410 13.23 -23.24 -19.22
N ASP A 411 12.44 -22.87 -18.21
CA ASP A 411 11.08 -23.39 -18.05
C ASP A 411 10.14 -22.89 -19.16
N ALA A 412 10.35 -21.67 -19.68
CA ALA A 412 9.65 -21.16 -20.87
C ALA A 412 10.01 -21.96 -22.12
N GLU A 413 11.30 -22.19 -22.37
CA GLU A 413 11.81 -22.98 -23.50
C GLU A 413 11.36 -24.44 -23.44
N ASN A 414 11.22 -24.99 -22.23
CA ASN A 414 10.67 -26.33 -21.97
C ASN A 414 9.14 -26.41 -22.22
N GLY A 415 8.51 -25.34 -22.70
CA GLY A 415 7.11 -25.33 -23.14
C GLY A 415 6.10 -25.00 -22.03
N CYS A 416 6.53 -24.39 -20.92
CA CYS A 416 5.57 -23.90 -19.93
C CYS A 416 4.97 -22.56 -20.35
N ASP A 417 3.65 -22.54 -20.62
CA ASP A 417 2.94 -21.32 -21.06
C ASP A 417 3.01 -20.17 -20.04
N LYS A 418 2.90 -20.48 -18.74
CA LYS A 418 3.01 -19.49 -17.66
C LYS A 418 4.41 -18.90 -17.58
N CYS A 419 5.45 -19.73 -17.64
CA CYS A 419 6.84 -19.26 -17.61
C CYS A 419 7.18 -18.47 -18.88
N THR A 420 6.66 -18.89 -20.03
CA THR A 420 6.80 -18.18 -21.30
C THR A 420 6.23 -16.77 -21.22
N LEU A 421 5.06 -16.60 -20.60
CA LEU A 421 4.44 -15.30 -20.40
C LEU A 421 5.27 -14.40 -19.48
N LEU A 422 5.68 -14.93 -18.31
CA LEU A 422 6.51 -14.22 -17.33
C LEU A 422 7.86 -13.82 -17.93
N TRP A 423 8.52 -14.76 -18.61
CA TRP A 423 9.79 -14.55 -19.31
C TRP A 423 9.69 -13.46 -20.36
N LYS A 424 8.73 -13.56 -21.29
CA LYS A 424 8.52 -12.56 -22.35
C LYS A 424 8.28 -11.17 -21.76
N GLY A 425 7.49 -11.12 -20.70
CA GLY A 425 7.19 -9.89 -19.96
C GLY A 425 8.40 -9.23 -19.33
N ILE A 426 9.17 -10.02 -18.59
CA ILE A 426 10.38 -9.55 -17.90
C ILE A 426 11.43 -9.15 -18.93
N ASN A 427 11.72 -10.01 -19.90
CA ASN A 427 12.75 -9.78 -20.92
C ASN A 427 12.49 -8.52 -21.76
N ALA A 428 11.23 -8.25 -22.10
CA ALA A 428 10.88 -7.06 -22.87
C ALA A 428 11.16 -5.75 -22.10
N HIS A 429 11.14 -5.77 -20.76
CA HIS A 429 11.45 -4.60 -19.93
C HIS A 429 12.91 -4.57 -19.46
N LEU A 430 13.57 -5.74 -19.39
CA LEU A 430 15.01 -5.85 -19.11
C LEU A 430 15.89 -5.27 -20.21
N SER A 431 15.43 -5.31 -21.47
CA SER A 431 16.13 -4.66 -22.60
C SER A 431 16.35 -3.14 -22.40
N TYR A 432 15.62 -2.53 -21.46
CA TYR A 432 15.78 -1.13 -21.07
C TYR A 432 16.71 -0.91 -19.86
N CYS A 433 17.17 -1.96 -19.17
CA CYS A 433 18.01 -1.88 -17.97
C CYS A 433 19.52 -1.73 -18.28
N ASP A 434 19.87 -1.21 -19.46
CA ASP A 434 21.21 -0.72 -19.84
C ASP A 434 22.38 -1.70 -19.58
N GLY A 435 22.18 -2.98 -19.92
CA GLY A 435 23.25 -3.98 -19.86
C GLY A 435 23.70 -4.38 -18.45
N GLN A 436 22.91 -4.06 -17.42
CA GLN A 436 23.18 -4.52 -16.06
C GLN A 436 22.88 -6.02 -15.90
N GLU A 437 23.78 -6.75 -15.23
CA GLU A 437 23.57 -8.15 -14.90
C GLU A 437 22.38 -8.32 -13.96
N THR A 438 21.49 -9.23 -14.31
CA THR A 438 20.21 -9.50 -13.66
C THR A 438 20.35 -10.67 -12.69
N GLY A 439 19.81 -10.54 -11.49
CA GLY A 439 19.81 -11.57 -10.45
C GLY A 439 18.45 -12.26 -10.27
N LEU A 440 18.00 -12.35 -9.01
CA LEU A 440 16.78 -13.07 -8.61
C LEU A 440 15.50 -12.32 -8.99
N VAL A 441 14.52 -13.05 -9.48
CA VAL A 441 13.15 -12.60 -9.75
C VAL A 441 12.26 -12.98 -8.58
N TYR A 442 11.62 -11.98 -7.97
CA TYR A 442 10.68 -12.14 -6.87
C TYR A 442 9.25 -11.94 -7.38
N PHE A 443 8.43 -12.98 -7.27
CA PHE A 443 7.02 -12.87 -7.58
C PHE A 443 6.24 -12.55 -6.31
N SER A 444 5.40 -11.52 -6.35
CA SER A 444 4.46 -11.19 -5.29
C SER A 444 3.14 -10.79 -5.91
N GLY A 445 2.02 -10.99 -5.24
CA GLY A 445 0.74 -10.67 -5.85
C GLY A 445 -0.42 -10.98 -4.95
N ASN A 446 -1.57 -10.53 -5.40
CA ASN A 446 -2.86 -10.69 -4.75
C ASN A 446 -3.96 -11.05 -5.74
N GLU A 447 -5.20 -11.14 -5.26
CA GLU A 447 -6.37 -11.48 -6.08
C GLU A 447 -6.66 -10.46 -7.21
N THR A 448 -6.07 -9.27 -7.15
CA THR A 448 -6.33 -8.15 -8.07
C THR A 448 -5.11 -7.69 -8.87
N ARG A 449 -3.89 -8.07 -8.47
CA ARG A 449 -2.62 -7.55 -9.00
C ARG A 449 -1.52 -8.59 -8.88
N PHE A 450 -0.72 -8.75 -9.92
CA PHE A 450 0.46 -9.60 -9.90
C PHE A 450 1.69 -8.76 -10.18
N TYR A 451 2.66 -8.81 -9.27
CA TYR A 451 3.90 -8.07 -9.35
C TYR A 451 5.11 -8.99 -9.46
N CYS A 452 6.11 -8.50 -10.17
CA CYS A 452 7.39 -9.16 -10.33
C CYS A 452 8.47 -8.13 -10.06
N THR A 453 9.32 -8.37 -9.07
CA THR A 453 10.51 -7.54 -8.85
C THR A 453 11.70 -8.27 -9.44
N VAL A 454 12.40 -7.63 -10.38
CA VAL A 454 13.62 -8.21 -10.95
C VAL A 454 14.82 -7.62 -10.21
N GLY A 455 15.47 -8.43 -9.38
CA GLY A 455 16.69 -8.05 -8.68
C GLY A 455 17.79 -7.75 -9.69
N LEU A 456 18.39 -6.56 -9.64
CA LEU A 456 19.57 -6.21 -10.43
C LEU A 456 20.84 -6.34 -9.58
N ARG A 457 21.99 -6.62 -10.21
CA ARG A 457 23.30 -6.69 -9.52
C ARG A 457 23.67 -5.36 -8.85
N LEU A 458 23.34 -4.23 -9.49
CA LEU A 458 23.53 -2.87 -8.99
C LEU A 458 22.40 -1.96 -9.50
N GLY A 459 21.71 -1.22 -8.63
CA GLY A 459 20.69 -0.24 -9.04
C GLY A 459 19.24 -0.66 -8.80
N ARG A 460 18.28 0.24 -9.08
CA ARG A 460 16.87 0.08 -8.72
C ARG A 460 16.22 -1.08 -9.47
N SER A 461 15.89 -2.14 -8.75
CA SER A 461 15.15 -3.28 -9.27
C SER A 461 13.78 -2.87 -9.81
N PRO A 462 13.47 -3.12 -11.09
CA PRO A 462 12.17 -2.78 -11.64
C PRO A 462 11.09 -3.68 -11.02
N VAL A 463 10.02 -3.04 -10.54
CA VAL A 463 8.78 -3.72 -10.18
C VAL A 463 7.85 -3.68 -11.38
N LEU A 464 7.54 -4.85 -11.94
CA LEU A 464 6.64 -5.05 -13.06
C LEU A 464 5.27 -5.47 -12.57
N GLU A 465 4.22 -4.79 -13.01
CA GLU A 465 2.82 -5.14 -12.81
C GLU A 465 2.32 -5.91 -14.04
N PHE A 466 1.76 -7.10 -13.83
CA PHE A 466 1.07 -7.91 -14.84
C PHE A 466 -0.43 -7.82 -14.61
N PHE A 467 -1.17 -7.41 -15.64
CA PHE A 467 -2.61 -7.18 -15.56
C PHE A 467 -3.43 -7.59 -16.78
N SER A 468 -4.72 -7.82 -16.56
CA SER A 468 -5.73 -7.97 -17.61
C SER A 468 -6.66 -6.75 -17.59
N CYS A 469 -7.33 -6.45 -18.70
CA CYS A 469 -8.32 -5.36 -18.75
C CYS A 469 -9.72 -5.92 -18.52
N GLU A 470 -10.64 -5.16 -17.93
CA GLU A 470 -12.02 -5.63 -17.65
C GLU A 470 -12.75 -6.15 -18.91
N LEU A 471 -12.50 -5.53 -20.07
CA LEU A 471 -13.09 -5.92 -21.35
C LEU A 471 -12.38 -7.09 -22.04
N GLU A 472 -11.17 -7.43 -21.59
CA GLU A 472 -10.35 -8.51 -22.14
C GLU A 472 -9.78 -9.37 -20.98
N PRO A 473 -10.63 -10.05 -20.20
CA PRO A 473 -10.20 -10.76 -19.00
C PRO A 473 -9.36 -11.99 -19.38
N CYS A 474 -8.30 -12.21 -18.60
CA CYS A 474 -7.42 -13.38 -18.74
C CYS A 474 -7.71 -14.36 -17.59
N PRO A 475 -8.11 -15.63 -17.83
CA PRO A 475 -8.43 -16.58 -16.77
C PRO A 475 -7.27 -16.88 -15.81
N TRP A 476 -6.01 -16.64 -16.22
CA TRP A 476 -4.84 -16.75 -15.35
C TRP A 476 -4.66 -15.55 -14.41
N LEU A 477 -5.18 -14.38 -14.79
CA LEU A 477 -5.17 -13.16 -13.98
C LEU A 477 -6.62 -12.79 -13.65
N THR A 478 -7.09 -13.22 -12.48
CA THR A 478 -8.40 -12.83 -11.89
C THR A 478 -8.71 -11.37 -12.21
N PRO A 479 -9.94 -11.00 -12.62
CA PRO A 479 -10.20 -9.77 -13.37
C PRO A 479 -9.57 -8.55 -12.71
N GLN A 480 -8.46 -8.09 -13.29
CA GLN A 480 -7.73 -6.98 -12.75
C GLN A 480 -8.44 -5.71 -13.19
N LYS A 481 -8.85 -4.88 -12.23
CA LYS A 481 -9.32 -3.53 -12.54
C LYS A 481 -8.12 -2.62 -12.75
N SER A 482 -7.30 -2.89 -13.76
CA SER A 482 -6.19 -2.01 -14.14
C SER A 482 -6.41 -1.56 -15.58
N SER A 483 -6.20 -0.28 -15.84
CA SER A 483 -6.36 0.30 -17.18
C SER A 483 -5.00 0.41 -17.85
N LYS A 484 -5.00 0.48 -19.19
CA LYS A 484 -3.79 0.72 -19.99
C LYS A 484 -3.16 2.11 -19.73
N ALA A 485 -3.75 2.93 -18.85
CA ALA A 485 -3.41 4.31 -18.52
C ALA A 485 -3.04 5.13 -19.77
N PRO A 486 -4.02 5.65 -20.53
CA PRO A 486 -3.75 6.50 -21.67
C PRO A 486 -2.87 7.72 -21.31
N TRP A 487 -1.71 7.80 -21.96
CA TRP A 487 -0.66 8.81 -21.73
C TRP A 487 -0.91 10.15 -22.46
N VAL A 488 -2.15 10.41 -22.89
CA VAL A 488 -2.54 11.61 -23.65
C VAL A 488 -3.55 12.42 -22.85
N THR A 489 -3.28 13.72 -22.63
CA THR A 489 -4.07 14.58 -21.73
C THR A 489 -5.57 14.50 -21.91
N ALA A 490 -6.01 14.67 -23.15
CA ALA A 490 -7.42 14.66 -23.50
C ALA A 490 -7.76 13.45 -24.36
N SER A 491 -7.14 12.28 -24.10
CA SER A 491 -7.62 11.03 -24.69
C SER A 491 -9.10 10.85 -24.32
N ASP A 492 -9.88 10.28 -25.24
CA ASP A 492 -11.31 10.10 -24.99
C ASP A 492 -11.56 9.16 -23.81
N GLU A 493 -10.64 8.23 -23.53
CA GLU A 493 -10.63 7.39 -22.33
C GLU A 493 -10.41 8.20 -21.04
N ASN A 494 -9.41 9.08 -20.99
CA ASN A 494 -9.13 9.91 -19.81
C ASN A 494 -10.31 10.81 -19.47
N VAL A 495 -10.91 11.41 -20.49
CA VAL A 495 -12.10 12.24 -20.35
C VAL A 495 -13.29 11.40 -19.90
N LYS A 496 -13.46 10.19 -20.45
CA LYS A 496 -14.52 9.26 -20.04
C LYS A 496 -14.39 8.88 -18.56
N ILE A 497 -13.19 8.51 -18.11
CA ILE A 497 -12.90 8.14 -16.71
C ILE A 497 -13.19 9.32 -15.77
N ALA A 498 -12.66 10.51 -16.07
CA ALA A 498 -12.91 11.70 -15.26
C ALA A 498 -14.41 12.05 -15.19
N ARG A 499 -15.14 11.88 -16.30
CA ARG A 499 -16.59 12.08 -16.33
C ARG A 499 -17.35 11.06 -15.48
N GLU A 500 -16.93 9.80 -15.50
CA GLU A 500 -17.51 8.72 -14.68
C GLU A 500 -17.27 8.98 -13.19
N TRP A 501 -16.06 9.36 -12.78
CA TRP A 501 -15.77 9.70 -11.39
C TRP A 501 -16.51 10.93 -10.91
N LEU A 502 -16.55 11.99 -11.74
CA LEU A 502 -17.30 13.20 -11.44
C LEU A 502 -18.78 12.89 -11.25
N ARG A 503 -19.38 12.12 -12.18
CA ARG A 503 -20.77 11.71 -12.11
C ARG A 503 -21.05 10.86 -10.88
N ALA A 504 -20.25 9.83 -10.62
CA ALA A 504 -20.41 8.96 -9.46
C ALA A 504 -20.38 9.79 -8.17
N CYS A 505 -19.39 10.68 -8.03
CA CYS A 505 -19.29 11.56 -6.87
C CYS A 505 -20.46 12.53 -6.74
N GLU A 506 -20.97 13.09 -7.84
CA GLU A 506 -22.13 13.98 -7.84
C GLU A 506 -23.44 13.25 -7.47
N GLU A 507 -23.58 11.99 -7.87
CA GLU A 507 -24.81 11.20 -7.67
C GLU A 507 -24.86 10.45 -6.33
N SER A 508 -23.72 10.02 -5.77
CA SER A 508 -23.69 9.11 -4.62
C SER A 508 -23.06 9.66 -3.33
N HIS A 509 -22.23 10.72 -3.38
CA HIS A 509 -21.50 11.21 -2.20
C HIS A 509 -22.21 12.39 -1.53
N ASN A 510 -22.77 12.16 -0.35
CA ASN A 510 -23.53 13.14 0.43
C ASN A 510 -22.69 14.37 0.86
N ASN A 511 -21.43 14.17 1.24
CA ASN A 511 -20.49 15.21 1.65
C ASN A 511 -19.91 15.98 0.47
N CYS A 512 -20.14 15.50 -0.77
CA CYS A 512 -19.71 16.16 -2.01
C CYS A 512 -20.86 16.86 -2.74
N ALA A 513 -22.12 16.56 -2.39
CA ALA A 513 -23.30 17.09 -3.06
C ALA A 513 -23.42 18.61 -2.89
N VAL A 514 -23.80 19.28 -3.98
CA VAL A 514 -24.08 20.72 -4.04
C VAL A 514 -25.33 20.89 -4.91
N GLY A 515 -26.21 21.81 -4.55
CA GLY A 515 -27.29 22.24 -5.44
C GLY A 515 -26.76 22.79 -6.77
N GLN A 516 -27.57 22.75 -7.82
CA GLN A 516 -27.21 23.28 -9.15
C GLN A 516 -26.88 24.79 -9.09
N ALA A 517 -25.73 25.14 -9.68
CA ALA A 517 -25.13 26.48 -9.85
C ALA A 517 -24.65 27.20 -8.57
N THR A 518 -23.35 27.49 -8.51
CA THR A 518 -22.70 28.30 -7.47
C THR A 518 -22.41 29.70 -8.02
N SER A 519 -22.20 30.68 -7.15
CA SER A 519 -21.75 32.01 -7.59
C SER A 519 -20.44 31.86 -8.36
N LEU A 520 -20.37 32.46 -9.55
CA LEU A 520 -19.12 32.56 -10.28
C LEU A 520 -18.17 33.51 -9.55
N PRO A 521 -16.85 33.27 -9.60
CA PRO A 521 -15.85 34.27 -9.21
C PRO A 521 -16.05 35.58 -9.97
N THR A 522 -15.48 36.69 -9.47
CA THR A 522 -15.65 38.00 -10.11
C THR A 522 -15.25 37.98 -11.60
N ARG A 523 -14.21 37.20 -11.93
CA ARG A 523 -13.74 36.95 -13.30
C ARG A 523 -13.49 35.46 -13.50
N VAL A 524 -13.87 34.95 -14.68
CA VAL A 524 -13.58 33.58 -15.13
C VAL A 524 -13.15 33.61 -16.58
N LEU A 525 -12.38 32.61 -17.01
CA LEU A 525 -12.14 32.37 -18.43
C LEU A 525 -13.37 31.68 -19.01
N ASP A 526 -14.09 32.34 -19.93
CA ASP A 526 -15.13 31.70 -20.72
C ASP A 526 -14.46 30.95 -21.86
N LEU A 527 -14.61 29.63 -21.87
CA LEU A 527 -14.04 28.74 -22.87
C LEU A 527 -14.94 28.62 -24.11
N GLY A 528 -16.07 29.33 -24.15
CA GLY A 528 -16.99 29.37 -25.28
C GLY A 528 -17.81 28.09 -25.47
N THR A 529 -18.15 27.78 -26.72
CA THR A 529 -19.01 26.63 -27.05
C THR A 529 -18.23 25.32 -27.09
N TYR A 530 -18.90 24.20 -26.77
CA TYR A 530 -18.28 22.89 -26.71
C TYR A 530 -17.93 22.38 -28.13
N GLY A 531 -16.77 22.77 -28.67
CA GLY A 531 -16.24 22.37 -29.98
C GLY A 531 -14.76 22.74 -30.15
N ASP A 532 -14.21 22.47 -31.34
CA ASP A 532 -12.80 22.73 -31.67
C ASP A 532 -12.50 24.21 -31.99
N CYS A 533 -13.46 25.11 -31.80
CA CYS A 533 -13.25 26.54 -32.00
C CYS A 533 -12.26 27.08 -30.96
N THR A 534 -11.12 27.58 -31.40
CA THR A 534 -10.04 28.08 -30.53
C THR A 534 -10.09 29.59 -30.31
N GLU A 535 -11.03 30.29 -30.96
CA GLU A 535 -11.10 31.76 -31.02
C GLU A 535 -12.19 32.38 -30.12
N ASP A 536 -13.02 31.58 -29.45
CA ASP A 536 -14.14 32.05 -28.60
C ASP A 536 -13.76 32.25 -27.12
N MET A 537 -12.49 32.05 -26.78
CA MET A 537 -12.01 32.13 -25.41
C MET A 537 -11.66 33.56 -25.00
N HIS A 538 -12.18 34.01 -23.86
CA HIS A 538 -11.93 35.36 -23.36
C HIS A 538 -12.13 35.45 -21.84
N LEU A 539 -11.56 36.49 -21.23
CA LEU A 539 -11.79 36.78 -19.82
C LEU A 539 -13.17 37.41 -19.64
N TYR A 540 -14.04 36.77 -18.88
CA TYR A 540 -15.42 37.16 -18.65
C TYR A 540 -15.61 37.69 -17.23
N GLU A 541 -16.31 38.81 -17.07
CA GLU A 541 -16.75 39.34 -15.78
C GLU A 541 -18.13 38.80 -15.46
N SER A 542 -18.26 38.09 -14.35
CA SER A 542 -19.48 37.36 -14.04
C SER A 542 -20.63 38.24 -13.57
N HIS A 543 -20.34 39.45 -13.06
CA HIS A 543 -21.33 40.36 -12.47
C HIS A 543 -22.26 39.69 -11.42
N GLY A 544 -21.76 38.68 -10.70
CA GLY A 544 -22.53 37.94 -9.68
C GLY A 544 -23.43 36.84 -10.24
N GLU A 545 -23.26 36.47 -11.52
CA GLU A 545 -23.94 35.32 -12.12
C GLU A 545 -23.59 34.01 -11.42
N THR A 546 -24.52 33.05 -11.49
CA THR A 546 -24.31 31.69 -11.01
C THR A 546 -24.00 30.76 -12.18
N GLY A 547 -23.06 29.84 -12.00
CA GLY A 547 -22.67 28.90 -13.03
C GLY A 547 -21.83 27.75 -12.48
N SER A 548 -21.48 26.83 -13.37
CA SER A 548 -20.53 25.74 -13.06
C SER A 548 -19.17 26.09 -13.65
N PHE A 549 -18.13 26.08 -12.81
CA PHE A 549 -16.77 26.41 -13.24
C PHE A 549 -15.74 25.42 -12.67
N GLY A 550 -14.66 25.22 -13.41
CA GLY A 550 -13.46 24.53 -12.94
C GLY A 550 -12.43 25.50 -12.38
N THR A 551 -11.45 24.98 -11.63
CA THR A 551 -10.27 25.72 -11.15
C THR A 551 -9.01 24.99 -11.60
N LEU A 552 -7.93 25.72 -11.93
CA LEU A 552 -6.63 25.13 -12.26
C LEU A 552 -5.60 25.42 -11.15
N SER A 553 -5.12 24.37 -10.51
CA SER A 553 -3.99 24.39 -9.57
C SER A 553 -2.70 23.99 -10.28
N HIS A 554 -1.75 24.91 -10.41
CA HIS A 554 -0.51 24.70 -11.18
C HIS A 554 0.70 25.43 -10.56
N CYS A 555 1.90 24.96 -10.88
CA CYS A 555 3.14 25.58 -10.41
C CYS A 555 3.49 26.76 -11.32
N TRP A 556 3.76 27.94 -10.75
CA TRP A 556 4.25 29.08 -11.51
C TRP A 556 5.74 28.91 -11.87
N GLY A 557 6.49 28.15 -11.07
CA GLY A 557 7.84 27.70 -11.38
C GLY A 557 8.83 28.76 -11.85
N SER A 558 9.75 28.34 -12.72
CA SER A 558 10.83 29.18 -13.26
C SER A 558 10.35 30.08 -14.40
N ILE A 559 9.41 29.60 -15.22
CA ILE A 559 8.78 30.34 -16.30
C ILE A 559 7.45 30.92 -15.78
N GLN A 560 7.42 32.24 -15.61
CA GLN A 560 6.23 32.92 -15.10
C GLN A 560 5.03 32.77 -16.06
N PRO A 561 3.83 32.42 -15.56
CA PRO A 561 2.64 32.31 -16.38
C PRO A 561 2.20 33.70 -16.89
N PRO A 562 1.42 33.76 -17.98
CA PRO A 562 0.87 35.01 -18.49
C PRO A 562 -0.05 35.67 -17.44
N LYS A 563 0.16 36.95 -17.13
CA LYS A 563 -0.56 37.68 -16.06
C LYS A 563 -1.55 38.72 -16.59
N THR A 564 -2.73 38.80 -15.97
CA THR A 564 -3.65 39.91 -16.24
C THR A 564 -3.15 41.11 -15.48
N THR A 565 -3.07 42.23 -16.16
CA THR A 565 -2.68 43.53 -15.59
C THR A 565 -3.68 44.57 -16.02
N ASN A 566 -3.64 45.75 -15.40
CA ASN A 566 -4.46 46.88 -15.84
C ASN A 566 -4.27 47.22 -17.34
N ALA A 567 -3.06 47.00 -17.87
CA ALA A 567 -2.76 47.21 -19.28
C ALA A 567 -3.32 46.10 -20.20
N THR A 568 -3.43 44.86 -19.71
CA THR A 568 -3.78 43.69 -20.55
C THR A 568 -5.22 43.20 -20.39
N ILE A 569 -5.95 43.66 -19.37
CA ILE A 569 -7.32 43.22 -19.09
C ILE A 569 -8.28 43.50 -20.26
N GLY A 570 -8.18 44.68 -20.90
CA GLY A 570 -9.04 45.05 -22.03
C GLY A 570 -8.86 44.10 -23.22
N ALA A 571 -7.61 43.78 -23.55
CA ALA A 571 -7.29 42.83 -24.62
C ALA A 571 -7.80 41.42 -24.28
N ARG A 572 -7.60 40.95 -23.04
CA ARG A 572 -8.05 39.63 -22.59
C ARG A 572 -9.56 39.47 -22.57
N LYS A 573 -10.30 40.55 -22.29
CA LYS A 573 -11.77 40.57 -22.40
C LYS A 573 -12.24 40.52 -23.86
N ALA A 574 -11.48 41.09 -24.79
CA ALA A 574 -11.81 41.04 -26.21
C ALA A 574 -11.55 39.66 -26.84
N GLY A 575 -10.54 38.94 -26.35
CA GLY A 575 -10.21 37.58 -26.80
C GLY A 575 -8.84 37.15 -26.29
N ILE A 576 -8.66 35.84 -26.14
CA ILE A 576 -7.37 35.21 -25.82
C ILE A 576 -7.13 34.11 -26.84
N GLN A 577 -6.03 34.21 -27.58
CA GLN A 577 -5.69 33.20 -28.56
C GLN A 577 -5.22 31.92 -27.86
N PHE A 578 -5.77 30.77 -28.24
CA PHE A 578 -5.41 29.49 -27.64
C PHE A 578 -3.91 29.18 -27.72
N THR A 579 -3.26 29.54 -28.82
CA THR A 579 -1.83 29.31 -29.05
C THR A 579 -0.91 30.17 -28.18
N GLU A 580 -1.43 31.27 -27.60
CA GLU A 580 -0.67 32.13 -26.68
C GLU A 580 -0.66 31.59 -25.25
N LEU A 581 -1.55 30.63 -24.94
CA LEU A 581 -1.55 29.99 -23.64
C LEU A 581 -0.36 29.03 -23.48
N PRO A 582 0.27 28.95 -22.31
CA PRO A 582 1.22 27.89 -22.00
C PRO A 582 0.59 26.50 -22.11
N LYS A 583 1.42 25.49 -22.31
CA LYS A 583 0.96 24.11 -22.58
C LYS A 583 0.03 23.58 -21.49
N THR A 584 0.30 23.85 -20.21
CA THR A 584 -0.56 23.43 -19.09
C THR A 584 -1.94 24.09 -19.16
N PHE A 585 -2.03 25.34 -19.62
CA PHE A 585 -3.29 26.06 -19.72
C PHE A 585 -4.09 25.56 -20.93
N GLN A 586 -3.42 25.36 -22.07
CA GLN A 586 -4.02 24.74 -23.25
C GLN A 586 -4.65 23.38 -22.92
N ASP A 587 -3.88 22.53 -22.24
CA ASP A 587 -4.31 21.20 -21.82
C ASP A 587 -5.53 21.25 -20.88
N ALA A 588 -5.52 22.15 -19.89
CA ALA A 588 -6.65 22.36 -19.00
C ALA A 588 -7.91 22.84 -19.75
N VAL A 589 -7.77 23.78 -20.69
CA VAL A 589 -8.86 24.29 -21.54
C VAL A 589 -9.50 23.17 -22.35
N VAL A 590 -8.67 22.38 -23.07
CA VAL A 590 -9.15 21.25 -23.88
C VAL A 590 -9.89 20.23 -23.00
N PHE A 591 -9.34 19.91 -21.84
CA PHE A 591 -9.95 18.95 -20.92
C PHE A 591 -11.29 19.45 -20.36
N CYS A 592 -11.36 20.72 -19.93
CA CYS A 592 -12.59 21.36 -19.47
C CYS A 592 -13.68 21.37 -20.56
N ARG A 593 -13.34 21.73 -21.80
CA ARG A 593 -14.28 21.68 -22.93
C ARG A 593 -14.84 20.27 -23.14
N LYS A 594 -13.99 19.24 -23.12
CA LYS A 594 -14.41 17.84 -23.24
C LYS A 594 -15.26 17.34 -22.05
N LEU A 595 -15.08 17.91 -20.86
CA LEU A 595 -15.93 17.67 -19.69
C LEU A 595 -17.22 18.52 -19.67
N LYS A 596 -17.43 19.37 -20.68
CA LYS A 596 -18.53 20.32 -20.76
C LYS A 596 -18.53 21.33 -19.59
N LEU A 597 -17.34 21.80 -19.21
CA LEU A 597 -17.14 22.91 -18.29
C LEU A 597 -16.85 24.17 -19.12
N ARG A 598 -17.81 25.09 -19.17
CA ARG A 598 -17.68 26.34 -19.93
C ARG A 598 -16.72 27.34 -19.28
N TYR A 599 -16.72 27.42 -17.95
CA TYR A 599 -15.93 28.40 -17.22
C TYR A 599 -14.74 27.74 -16.51
N LEU A 600 -13.57 28.37 -16.58
CA LEU A 600 -12.35 27.97 -15.89
C LEU A 600 -11.75 29.16 -15.15
N TRP A 601 -11.34 28.96 -13.91
CA TRP A 601 -10.64 29.96 -13.12
C TRP A 601 -9.16 29.61 -12.99
N ILE A 602 -8.29 30.56 -13.36
CA ILE A 602 -6.84 30.47 -13.26
C ILE A 602 -6.34 31.76 -12.60
N ASP A 603 -5.70 31.67 -11.44
CA ASP A 603 -5.26 32.82 -10.63
C ASP A 603 -4.54 33.91 -11.43
N SER A 604 -3.56 33.54 -12.25
CA SER A 604 -2.76 34.44 -13.09
C SER A 604 -3.57 35.18 -14.16
N LEU A 605 -4.70 34.63 -14.62
CA LEU A 605 -5.57 35.24 -15.63
C LEU A 605 -6.78 35.95 -15.02
N CYS A 606 -7.34 35.42 -13.94
CA CYS A 606 -8.59 35.90 -13.37
C CYS A 606 -8.38 37.02 -12.33
N ILE A 607 -7.17 37.20 -11.82
CA ILE A 607 -6.82 38.28 -10.88
C ILE A 607 -5.95 39.32 -11.61
N ILE A 608 -6.21 40.60 -11.38
CA ILE A 608 -5.34 41.69 -11.88
C ILE A 608 -4.10 41.74 -10.98
N GLN A 609 -2.97 41.27 -11.50
CA GLN A 609 -1.76 40.98 -10.72
C GLN A 609 -0.98 42.23 -10.31
N ASP A 610 -1.23 43.38 -10.94
CA ASP A 610 -0.62 44.68 -10.64
C ASP A 610 -1.58 45.65 -9.93
N ASP A 611 -2.72 45.15 -9.43
CA ASP A 611 -3.68 45.89 -8.60
C ASP A 611 -3.80 45.24 -7.22
N ASP A 612 -3.23 45.90 -6.20
CA ASP A 612 -3.22 45.39 -4.82
C ASP A 612 -4.63 45.22 -4.23
N MET A 613 -5.59 46.08 -4.62
CA MET A 613 -6.96 45.99 -4.11
C MET A 613 -7.70 44.81 -4.73
N ASP A 614 -7.54 44.60 -6.04
CA ASP A 614 -8.11 43.43 -6.73
C ASP A 614 -7.48 42.14 -6.19
N TRP A 615 -6.16 42.11 -6.03
CA TRP A 615 -5.44 40.97 -5.50
C TRP A 615 -5.92 40.60 -4.09
N GLN A 616 -6.03 41.57 -3.18
CA GLN A 616 -6.50 41.32 -1.80
C GLN A 616 -7.94 40.79 -1.79
N LYS A 617 -8.81 41.34 -2.63
CA LYS A 617 -10.20 40.90 -2.74
C LYS A 617 -10.29 39.45 -3.21
N GLU A 618 -9.62 39.10 -4.30
CA GLU A 618 -9.67 37.75 -4.86
C GLU A 618 -8.95 36.73 -3.96
N ALA A 619 -7.82 37.11 -3.34
CA ALA A 619 -7.12 36.28 -2.36
C ALA A 619 -8.01 35.94 -1.16
N ALA A 620 -8.80 36.89 -0.65
CA ALA A 620 -9.75 36.65 0.43
C ALA A 620 -10.91 35.71 0.02
N SER A 621 -11.26 35.68 -1.27
CA SER A 621 -12.31 34.82 -1.84
C SER A 621 -11.84 33.41 -2.22
N MET A 622 -10.55 33.07 -2.07
CA MET A 622 -9.99 31.76 -2.44
C MET A 622 -10.76 30.56 -1.87
N ALA A 623 -11.18 30.65 -0.60
CA ALA A 623 -11.98 29.61 0.05
C ALA A 623 -13.32 29.36 -0.64
N GLU A 624 -13.97 30.44 -1.08
CA GLU A 624 -15.22 30.36 -1.83
C GLU A 624 -14.97 29.84 -3.26
N ILE A 625 -13.93 30.34 -3.94
CA ILE A 625 -13.59 29.96 -5.32
C ILE A 625 -13.32 28.45 -5.44
N TYR A 626 -12.39 27.92 -4.64
CA TYR A 626 -12.04 26.49 -4.68
C TYR A 626 -13.14 25.64 -4.04
N GLY A 627 -13.76 26.13 -2.96
CA GLY A 627 -14.88 25.46 -2.31
C GLY A 627 -16.10 25.29 -3.23
N ASN A 628 -16.38 26.28 -4.09
CA ASN A 628 -17.54 26.28 -4.99
C ASN A 628 -17.24 25.78 -6.41
N SER A 629 -15.98 25.52 -6.74
CA SER A 629 -15.60 24.91 -8.00
C SER A 629 -16.23 23.52 -8.15
N ARG A 630 -16.72 23.20 -9.36
CA ARG A 630 -17.25 21.87 -9.67
C ARG A 630 -16.13 20.83 -9.66
N LEU A 631 -14.96 21.20 -10.17
CA LEU A 631 -13.78 20.36 -10.26
C LEU A 631 -12.51 21.23 -10.27
N THR A 632 -11.55 20.88 -9.40
CA THR A 632 -10.19 21.42 -9.48
C THR A 632 -9.31 20.48 -10.29
N ILE A 633 -8.71 20.98 -11.36
CA ILE A 633 -7.64 20.31 -12.10
C ILE A 633 -6.33 20.67 -11.43
N ALA A 634 -5.57 19.68 -10.95
CA ALA A 634 -4.28 19.91 -10.32
C ALA A 634 -3.17 19.23 -11.12
N VAL A 635 -2.05 19.92 -11.35
CA VAL A 635 -0.94 19.42 -12.17
C VAL A 635 0.34 19.29 -11.32
N PRO A 636 0.40 18.30 -10.42
CA PRO A 636 1.49 18.19 -9.44
C PRO A 636 2.85 17.84 -10.03
N GLY A 637 2.89 17.27 -11.24
CA GLY A 637 4.13 16.84 -11.89
C GLY A 637 4.89 17.97 -12.58
N ALA A 638 4.22 19.04 -12.97
CA ALA A 638 4.81 20.12 -13.78
C ALA A 638 5.59 21.12 -12.92
N GLY A 639 6.85 21.36 -13.27
CA GLY A 639 7.70 22.37 -12.65
C GLY A 639 7.22 23.79 -12.90
N ASP A 640 6.69 24.06 -14.09
CA ASP A 640 6.06 25.32 -14.48
C ASP A 640 4.92 25.14 -15.52
N CYS A 641 4.35 26.24 -16.03
CA CYS A 641 3.20 26.21 -16.94
C CYS A 641 3.52 25.74 -18.38
N SER A 642 4.80 25.56 -18.75
CA SER A 642 5.21 25.16 -20.10
C SER A 642 5.20 23.65 -20.34
N GLU A 643 5.16 22.84 -19.28
CA GLU A 643 5.35 21.38 -19.35
C GLU A 643 4.09 20.60 -19.76
N GLY A 644 2.90 21.15 -19.53
CA GLY A 644 1.62 20.48 -19.83
C GLY A 644 0.98 19.76 -18.64
N CYS A 645 -0.21 19.20 -18.84
CA CYS A 645 -0.94 18.47 -17.79
C CYS A 645 -0.50 17.00 -17.70
N PHE A 646 -0.31 16.29 -18.82
CA PHE A 646 0.38 15.00 -18.81
C PHE A 646 1.76 15.15 -19.43
N MET A 647 2.77 14.96 -18.60
CA MET A 647 4.12 14.69 -19.06
C MET A 647 4.15 13.22 -19.45
N GLY A 648 3.94 12.91 -20.73
CA GLY A 648 3.99 11.54 -21.24
C GLY A 648 5.20 10.82 -20.67
N GLY A 649 4.95 9.86 -19.77
CA GLY A 649 6.00 9.14 -19.06
C GLY A 649 6.95 8.47 -20.05
N PRO A 650 8.17 8.11 -19.63
CA PRO A 650 9.11 7.41 -20.49
C PRO A 650 8.46 6.14 -21.08
N PRO A 651 8.75 5.76 -22.34
CA PRO A 651 8.12 4.62 -23.04
C PRO A 651 8.13 3.29 -22.26
N ARG A 652 9.04 3.16 -21.31
CA ARG A 652 9.18 2.03 -20.37
C ARG A 652 7.94 1.83 -19.48
N GLN A 653 7.15 2.88 -19.25
CA GLN A 653 5.91 2.80 -18.46
C GLN A 653 4.69 2.37 -19.30
N HIS A 654 4.83 2.23 -20.62
CA HIS A 654 3.74 1.76 -21.47
C HIS A 654 3.43 0.29 -21.20
N ALA A 655 2.14 -0.02 -21.08
CA ALA A 655 1.67 -1.39 -20.97
C ALA A 655 1.95 -2.16 -22.27
N GLN A 656 2.84 -3.13 -22.22
CA GLN A 656 3.08 -4.03 -23.33
C GLN A 656 2.08 -5.18 -23.32
N LYS A 657 1.55 -5.50 -24.51
CA LYS A 657 0.59 -6.57 -24.70
C LYS A 657 1.32 -7.87 -25.05
N VAL A 658 1.19 -8.86 -24.18
CA VAL A 658 1.57 -10.26 -24.42
C VAL A 658 0.32 -11.15 -24.43
N HIS A 659 0.43 -12.35 -24.98
CA HIS A 659 -0.70 -13.29 -25.07
C HIS A 659 -0.43 -14.52 -24.22
N TRP A 660 -1.40 -14.91 -23.39
CA TRP A 660 -1.43 -16.18 -22.67
C TRP A 660 -2.26 -17.20 -23.46
N PRO A 661 -1.68 -18.33 -23.90
CA PRO A 661 -2.34 -19.31 -24.77
C PRO A 661 -3.35 -20.24 -24.05
N GLY A 662 -3.81 -19.89 -22.85
CA GLY A 662 -4.75 -20.71 -22.08
C GLY A 662 -4.14 -22.02 -21.55
N VAL A 663 -4.93 -22.85 -20.88
CA VAL A 663 -4.50 -24.19 -20.45
C VAL A 663 -4.71 -25.15 -21.62
N ASN A 664 -3.69 -25.94 -21.97
CA ASN A 664 -3.73 -26.91 -23.08
C ASN A 664 -4.00 -26.27 -24.47
N GLY A 665 -3.68 -25.00 -24.66
CA GLY A 665 -3.88 -24.29 -25.94
C GLY A 665 -5.31 -23.83 -26.21
N GLU A 666 -6.23 -23.95 -25.25
CA GLU A 666 -7.59 -23.41 -25.37
C GLU A 666 -7.62 -21.91 -25.05
N GLY A 667 -7.60 -21.08 -26.09
CA GLY A 667 -7.79 -19.64 -26.03
C GLY A 667 -6.49 -18.82 -26.14
N SER A 668 -6.62 -17.54 -26.46
CA SER A 668 -5.50 -16.59 -26.45
C SER A 668 -5.98 -15.33 -25.74
N TYR A 669 -5.45 -15.09 -24.54
CA TYR A 669 -5.89 -14.03 -23.66
C TYR A 669 -4.84 -12.93 -23.59
N PRO A 670 -5.21 -11.66 -23.74
CA PRO A 670 -4.25 -10.58 -23.64
C PRO A 670 -3.89 -10.33 -22.17
N VAL A 671 -2.59 -10.20 -21.93
CA VAL A 671 -2.01 -9.80 -20.65
C VAL A 671 -1.12 -8.60 -20.90
N TYR A 672 -1.22 -7.63 -20.02
CA TYR A 672 -0.53 -6.35 -20.10
C TYR A 672 0.55 -6.28 -19.03
N ILE A 673 1.69 -5.70 -19.37
CA ILE A 673 2.86 -5.66 -18.49
C ILE A 673 3.46 -4.26 -18.52
N ARG A 674 3.64 -3.65 -17.35
CA ARG A 674 4.24 -2.32 -17.19
C ARG A 674 5.07 -2.22 -15.92
N HIS A 675 5.86 -1.16 -15.79
CA HIS A 675 6.41 -0.81 -14.48
C HIS A 675 5.28 -0.35 -13.53
N SER A 676 5.41 -0.69 -12.24
CA SER A 676 4.50 -0.21 -11.20
C SER A 676 4.40 1.32 -11.23
N LEU A 677 3.17 1.84 -11.18
CA LEU A 677 2.89 3.27 -11.28
C LEU A 677 3.09 3.96 -9.93
N GLU A 678 3.53 5.21 -9.98
CA GLU A 678 3.72 6.04 -8.78
C GLU A 678 2.39 6.72 -8.40
N HIS A 679 1.88 6.46 -7.19
CA HIS A 679 0.58 6.96 -6.72
C HIS A 679 0.72 8.21 -5.80
N THR A 680 1.68 9.10 -6.07
CA THR A 680 2.07 10.23 -5.21
C THR A 680 0.98 11.21 -4.72
N PRO A 681 -0.14 11.44 -5.42
CA PRO A 681 -1.20 12.33 -4.92
C PRO A 681 -2.13 11.75 -3.84
N PHE A 682 -2.02 10.46 -3.48
CA PHE A 682 -2.82 9.87 -2.38
C PHE A 682 -2.40 10.39 -1.00
N TYR A 683 -1.16 10.86 -0.87
CA TYR A 683 -0.62 11.37 0.37
C TYR A 683 -1.25 12.72 0.75
N ASP A 684 -1.97 12.76 1.87
CA ASP A 684 -2.31 14.04 2.51
C ASP A 684 -0.99 14.74 2.84
N ALA A 685 -0.74 15.92 2.26
CA ALA A 685 0.55 16.59 2.43
C ALA A 685 0.69 17.30 3.78
N ASP A 686 -0.06 16.86 4.79
CA ASP A 686 0.25 17.15 6.19
C ASP A 686 1.45 16.32 6.67
N GLN A 687 1.84 15.28 5.93
CA GLN A 687 3.06 14.50 6.19
C GLN A 687 4.12 14.87 5.13
N THR A 688 5.00 15.81 5.51
CA THR A 688 6.25 16.25 4.88
C THR A 688 6.55 15.88 3.42
N ARG A 689 6.65 16.93 2.59
CA ARG A 689 7.21 17.01 1.22
C ARG A 689 6.94 15.81 0.30
N VAL A 690 5.87 15.93 -0.49
CA VAL A 690 5.62 15.05 -1.65
C VAL A 690 6.65 15.41 -2.74
N ASN A 691 7.08 14.44 -3.57
CA ASN A 691 7.90 14.69 -4.78
C ASN A 691 7.09 15.43 -5.87
N SER A 692 6.68 16.66 -5.54
CA SER A 692 5.85 17.54 -6.35
C SER A 692 6.25 18.99 -6.08
N THR A 693 6.49 19.74 -7.15
CA THR A 693 6.73 21.19 -7.13
C THR A 693 5.48 21.96 -6.70
N LEU A 694 4.29 21.44 -7.04
CA LEU A 694 3.00 22.05 -6.71
C LEU A 694 2.62 21.81 -5.24
N LEU A 695 2.58 20.55 -4.80
CA LEU A 695 2.00 20.18 -3.50
C LEU A 695 2.81 20.68 -2.29
N ASN A 696 4.06 21.08 -2.51
CA ASN A 696 4.94 21.65 -1.50
C ASN A 696 4.74 23.16 -1.27
N ARG A 697 3.85 23.82 -2.03
CA ARG A 697 3.58 25.26 -1.89
C ARG A 697 2.48 25.50 -0.86
N ALA A 698 2.72 26.39 0.09
CA ALA A 698 1.75 26.74 1.13
C ALA A 698 0.40 27.21 0.58
N TRP A 699 0.42 27.94 -0.54
CA TRP A 699 -0.79 28.41 -1.23
C TRP A 699 -1.68 27.26 -1.72
N VAL A 700 -1.06 26.20 -2.25
CA VAL A 700 -1.75 25.00 -2.79
C VAL A 700 -2.39 24.17 -1.68
N HIS A 701 -1.92 24.29 -0.44
CA HIS A 701 -2.54 23.61 0.69
C HIS A 701 -4.00 24.06 0.88
N GLN A 702 -4.27 25.37 0.74
CA GLN A 702 -5.63 25.91 0.79
C GLN A 702 -6.49 25.39 -0.37
N GLU A 703 -5.94 25.42 -1.58
CA GLU A 703 -6.62 24.92 -2.79
C GLU A 703 -7.09 23.47 -2.58
N ARG A 704 -6.22 22.61 -2.02
CA ARG A 704 -6.52 21.20 -1.79
C ARG A 704 -7.55 20.95 -0.69
N LEU A 705 -7.43 21.63 0.44
CA LEU A 705 -8.35 21.44 1.56
C LEU A 705 -9.76 21.94 1.22
N LEU A 706 -9.85 23.00 0.41
CA LEU A 706 -11.13 23.67 0.14
C LEU A 706 -11.88 23.01 -1.01
N SER A 707 -11.18 22.49 -2.01
CA SER A 707 -11.80 21.80 -3.15
C SER A 707 -12.59 20.57 -2.74
N ARG A 708 -13.84 20.49 -3.23
CA ARG A 708 -14.72 19.32 -3.02
C ARG A 708 -14.28 18.11 -3.84
N ARG A 709 -13.72 18.37 -5.03
CA ARG A 709 -13.27 17.38 -6.01
C ARG A 709 -11.99 17.89 -6.67
N ILE A 710 -10.97 17.05 -6.68
CA ILE A 710 -9.69 17.32 -7.31
C ILE A 710 -9.38 16.17 -8.26
N LEU A 711 -9.10 16.51 -9.51
CA LEU A 711 -8.51 15.61 -10.48
C LEU A 711 -7.04 15.98 -10.64
N TYR A 712 -6.18 15.17 -10.06
CA TYR A 712 -4.75 15.28 -10.22
C TYR A 712 -4.32 14.63 -11.53
N PHE A 713 -3.54 15.38 -12.29
CA PHE A 713 -2.78 14.89 -13.42
C PHE A 713 -1.41 14.48 -12.93
N GLY A 714 -1.29 13.23 -12.49
CA GLY A 714 -0.03 12.65 -12.06
C GLY A 714 0.94 12.48 -13.23
N LYS A 715 2.21 12.20 -12.93
CA LYS A 715 3.21 11.88 -13.96
C LYS A 715 2.81 10.65 -14.79
N THR A 716 2.06 9.73 -14.19
CA THR A 716 1.75 8.43 -14.79
C THR A 716 0.28 8.17 -15.06
N GLU A 717 -0.64 8.85 -14.37
CA GLU A 717 -2.07 8.58 -14.49
C GLU A 717 -2.95 9.68 -13.86
N LEU A 718 -4.25 9.61 -14.13
CA LEU A 718 -5.25 10.42 -13.43
C LEU A 718 -5.53 9.91 -12.02
N ILE A 719 -5.62 10.83 -11.07
CA ILE A 719 -5.93 10.52 -9.68
C ILE A 719 -7.07 11.42 -9.21
N TRP A 720 -8.11 10.80 -8.67
CA TRP A 720 -9.28 11.43 -8.11
C TRP A 720 -9.16 11.55 -6.61
N LYS A 721 -9.49 12.72 -6.07
CA LYS A 721 -9.76 12.90 -4.64
C LYS A 721 -11.02 13.73 -4.47
N CYS A 722 -11.95 13.25 -3.66
CA CYS A 722 -13.08 14.03 -3.17
C CYS A 722 -13.19 13.85 -1.65
N ARG A 723 -14.25 14.38 -1.05
CA ARG A 723 -14.44 14.32 0.41
C ARG A 723 -14.80 12.94 0.96
N GLU A 724 -15.15 11.99 0.10
CA GLU A 724 -15.55 10.63 0.52
C GLU A 724 -14.68 9.52 -0.07
N THR A 725 -14.11 9.73 -1.25
CA THR A 725 -13.29 8.73 -1.92
C THR A 725 -12.06 9.36 -2.53
N CYS A 726 -11.00 8.57 -2.57
CA CYS A 726 -9.83 8.80 -3.39
C CYS A 726 -9.69 7.60 -4.33
N GLY A 727 -9.04 7.77 -5.48
CA GLY A 727 -8.88 6.68 -6.40
C GLY A 727 -8.09 7.03 -7.65
N CYS A 728 -7.67 6.01 -8.37
CA CYS A 728 -6.66 6.07 -9.41
C CYS A 728 -7.18 5.46 -10.71
N GLN A 729 -6.66 5.90 -11.85
CA GLN A 729 -7.02 5.34 -13.15
C GLN A 729 -6.56 3.87 -13.31
N CYS A 730 -5.53 3.44 -12.58
CA CYS A 730 -5.15 2.04 -12.46
C CYS A 730 -6.07 1.21 -11.55
N GLY A 731 -7.13 1.81 -10.99
CA GLY A 731 -8.06 1.16 -10.07
C GLY A 731 -7.63 1.13 -8.60
N TYR A 732 -6.48 1.71 -8.24
CA TYR A 732 -6.10 1.90 -6.82
C TYR A 732 -7.08 2.87 -6.13
N GLY A 733 -7.34 2.69 -4.83
CA GLY A 733 -8.14 3.59 -3.98
C GLY A 733 -9.67 3.58 -4.14
N PHE A 734 -10.23 3.23 -5.30
CA PHE A 734 -11.70 3.20 -5.45
C PHE A 734 -12.33 1.96 -4.79
N PRO A 735 -13.38 2.12 -3.95
CA PRO A 735 -14.20 0.98 -3.54
C PRO A 735 -14.89 0.38 -4.78
N VAL A 736 -14.78 -0.93 -4.96
CA VAL A 736 -15.37 -1.66 -6.09
C VAL A 736 -16.90 -1.44 -6.11
N PRO A 737 -17.49 -0.84 -7.17
CA PRO A 737 -18.94 -0.75 -7.29
C PRO A 737 -19.54 -2.14 -7.52
N ARG A 738 -20.59 -2.51 -6.75
CA ARG A 738 -21.42 -3.69 -7.03
C ARG A 738 -22.06 -3.53 -8.42
N LYS A 739 -21.87 -4.50 -9.32
CA LYS A 739 -22.74 -4.68 -10.49
C LYS A 739 -24.12 -5.10 -9.96
N ASN A 740 -25.04 -4.16 -9.80
CA ASN A 740 -26.45 -4.49 -9.63
C ASN A 740 -26.93 -5.10 -10.95
N ASN A 741 -27.18 -6.41 -10.96
CA ASN A 741 -27.86 -7.07 -12.07
C ASN A 741 -29.32 -6.63 -12.12
N THR A 742 -29.71 -6.22 -13.33
CA THR A 742 -31.05 -6.25 -13.96
C THR A 742 -32.16 -5.31 -13.48
N PRO A 743 -32.88 -4.73 -14.46
CA PRO A 743 -34.31 -4.98 -14.57
C PRO A 743 -34.65 -5.80 -15.82
N THR A 744 -35.54 -6.74 -15.56
CA THR A 744 -36.28 -7.67 -16.40
C THR A 744 -36.89 -7.01 -17.64
N LEU A 745 -36.61 -7.60 -18.82
CA LEU A 745 -37.45 -7.48 -20.01
C LEU A 745 -38.72 -8.30 -19.80
N SER A 746 -39.86 -7.64 -19.57
CA SER A 746 -41.18 -8.27 -19.71
C SER A 746 -41.61 -8.22 -21.18
N LEU A 747 -41.59 -9.34 -21.88
CA LEU A 747 -42.35 -9.52 -23.12
C LEU A 747 -43.77 -9.95 -22.77
N LYS A 748 -44.73 -9.21 -23.31
CA LYS A 748 -46.17 -9.51 -23.28
C LYS A 748 -46.47 -10.87 -23.93
N LYS A 749 -47.01 -11.81 -23.17
CA LYS A 749 -48.33 -12.47 -23.29
C LYS A 749 -48.33 -13.77 -22.52
#